data_AF-A0A957XF42-F1
#
_entry.id   AF-A0A957XF42-F1
#
_cell.length_a   1.000
_cell.length_b   1.000
_cell.length_c   1.000
_cell.angle_alpha   90.00
_cell.angle_beta   90.00
_cell.angle_gamma   90.00
#
_symmetry.space_group_name_H-M   'P 1'
#
loop_
_entity.id
_entity.type
_entity.pdbx_description
1 polymer ?
#
loop_
_entity_poly.entity_id
_entity_poly.type
_entity_poly.pdbx_seq_one_letter_code
_entity_poly.pdbx_strand_id
1 'polypeptide(L)'
;MPEESAKNVQGDAAKDHFMVRSPEGKSEKFPLPEGEGTIIKAGRELDNDLVLTDPRSSRHHAEFRRTGNVWEVRDLDSANGTLVNDNKLEPDTWTKFTPGQVVTIAETKIVWKQNLSAQSTVAMHRARDRTVPSAVPPPVAAPAPAPAPAKKEEEKPRMLIAPWMIALGVIVLLLILAGLAWLLSGAGTPDDVADQQPVIFETSESDRDEGSLEDQSLAGGPTDTPTPSGPQLAIPLLEVVSTQVSPIIFGASPNTTEAYIFIDVRARNGGNIPFEFSISNFSMRTRDGLTFSEAGSSISENYLRQLGAIDRFEDLALTPGGSVPGSLVFQLEINTYDLELVFEAPDLDPVFLSLGTINMDRELMLAAGTPAAVYDEAIVVPTTETEPTPTVAPTPTPTRPALIPAPAQVSRSALAGTIAYASFDGETYNIYFGDVESGESTFFRSQASQPAFSPDGSRIAFHSWDDSSRGLMTMDLSGANGIIIANFLEDQLPTWTADGNEIVLLSRRSGDRKSNLIKVGSRQERTEGVILGEGEYPTIGQTGELVFRGWGITEFGLRSATENLEDIEPITNADTDTAPALSPDGERVVFMSQREGNWNIYAADLDGSNLQQLTQDSAQDGIPTWSPDGNAIAFVSNRGGIWAIWVMTPDGKGLSQLFTMPGSADGFVGSSSSTDATRGWAEERISWTR
;
A
#
# COMPACT_ATOMS: atom_id res chain seq x y z
N MET A 1 -0.42 -28.43 37.36
CA MET A 1 0.83 -28.87 38.02
C MET A 1 0.52 -29.97 39.02
N PRO A 2 1.46 -30.88 39.32
CA PRO A 2 2.58 -31.30 38.46
C PRO A 2 2.77 -32.83 38.43
N GLU A 3 3.61 -33.31 37.53
CA GLU A 3 4.72 -34.15 37.98
C GLU A 3 5.97 -33.78 37.14
N GLU A 4 7.09 -33.53 37.80
CA GLU A 4 8.31 -33.04 37.15
C GLU A 4 9.16 -34.19 36.63
N SER A 5 9.71 -34.04 35.42
CA SER A 5 10.84 -34.86 34.96
C SER A 5 12.04 -33.96 34.64
N ALA A 6 12.70 -33.47 35.70
CA ALA A 6 13.89 -32.64 35.60
C ALA A 6 15.01 -33.36 34.84
N LYS A 7 15.30 -32.90 33.62
CA LYS A 7 16.49 -33.35 32.88
C LYS A 7 17.73 -32.59 33.37
N ASN A 8 18.75 -33.35 33.76
CA ASN A 8 19.97 -32.88 34.41
C ASN A 8 20.57 -31.58 33.84
N VAL A 9 20.71 -30.58 34.70
CA VAL A 9 21.67 -29.48 34.50
C VAL A 9 23.07 -30.03 34.79
N GLN A 10 23.74 -30.59 33.77
CA GLN A 10 25.07 -31.19 33.88
C GLN A 10 26.09 -30.42 33.02
N GLY A 11 26.42 -29.20 33.45
CA GLY A 11 27.67 -28.52 33.07
C GLY A 11 27.87 -28.24 31.59
N ASP A 12 27.00 -27.42 30.98
CA ASP A 12 27.31 -26.82 29.68
C ASP A 12 28.54 -25.90 29.81
N ALA A 13 29.64 -26.27 29.15
CA ALA A 13 30.90 -25.55 29.20
C ALA A 13 30.79 -24.32 28.29
N ALA A 14 30.22 -23.24 28.83
CA ALA A 14 29.71 -22.09 28.10
C ALA A 14 30.61 -21.67 26.93
N LYS A 15 30.05 -21.78 25.71
CA LYS A 15 30.74 -21.44 24.47
C LYS A 15 30.73 -19.92 24.22
N ASP A 16 31.52 -19.51 23.24
CA ASP A 16 31.45 -18.17 22.65
C ASP A 16 30.03 -17.87 22.16
N HIS A 17 29.55 -16.66 22.44
CA HIS A 17 28.20 -16.21 22.10
C HIS A 17 28.19 -14.72 21.75
N PHE A 18 27.22 -14.30 20.96
CA PHE A 18 26.79 -12.90 20.97
C PHE A 18 25.80 -12.71 22.11
N MET A 19 26.03 -11.69 22.94
CA MET A 19 24.98 -11.10 23.78
C MET A 19 24.24 -10.09 22.91
N VAL A 20 22.95 -10.31 22.68
CA VAL A 20 22.10 -9.44 21.86
C VAL A 20 21.12 -8.75 22.78
N ARG A 21 21.05 -7.42 22.73
CA ARG A 21 20.15 -6.61 23.55
C ARG A 21 19.23 -5.77 22.68
N SER A 22 17.92 -5.99 22.81
CA SER A 22 16.88 -5.28 22.07
C SER A 22 16.61 -3.87 22.63
N PRO A 23 15.88 -2.99 21.91
CA PRO A 23 15.53 -1.64 22.38
C PRO A 23 14.76 -1.65 23.71
N GLU A 24 13.86 -2.62 23.89
CA GLU A 24 13.09 -2.84 25.13
C GLU A 24 13.97 -3.27 26.32
N GLY A 25 15.27 -3.46 26.10
CA GLY A 25 16.26 -3.80 27.12
C GLY A 25 16.40 -5.30 27.39
N LYS A 26 15.56 -6.15 26.78
CA LYS A 26 15.68 -7.62 26.84
C LYS A 26 17.07 -8.03 26.33
N SER A 27 17.70 -9.00 26.97
CA SER A 27 19.07 -9.41 26.64
C SER A 27 19.16 -10.94 26.54
N GLU A 28 19.58 -11.43 25.39
CA GLU A 28 19.59 -12.85 25.03
C GLU A 28 20.99 -13.32 24.58
N LYS A 29 21.17 -14.65 24.55
CA LYS A 29 22.42 -15.30 24.16
C LYS A 29 22.23 -16.04 22.85
N PHE A 30 22.88 -15.54 21.80
CA PHE A 30 22.97 -16.23 20.53
C PHE A 30 24.27 -17.09 20.50
N PRO A 31 24.19 -18.42 20.48
CA PRO A 31 25.36 -19.29 20.48
C PRO A 31 26.09 -19.23 19.14
N LEU A 32 27.43 -19.11 19.16
CA LEU A 32 28.18 -18.95 17.92
C LEU A 32 28.64 -20.30 17.32
N PRO A 33 28.62 -20.43 15.97
CA PRO A 33 29.11 -21.62 15.29
C PRO A 33 30.64 -21.76 15.42
N GLU A 34 31.09 -23.01 15.43
CA GLU A 34 32.51 -23.37 15.55
C GLU A 34 33.25 -23.39 14.19
N GLY A 35 32.51 -23.31 13.07
CA GLY A 35 33.06 -23.32 11.72
C GLY A 35 33.76 -22.01 11.32
N GLU A 36 34.85 -22.13 10.57
CA GLU A 36 35.46 -21.01 9.86
C GLU A 36 34.68 -20.72 8.56
N GLY A 37 34.53 -19.44 8.20
CA GLY A 37 33.77 -19.03 7.01
C GLY A 37 32.24 -19.12 7.16
N THR A 38 31.72 -19.61 8.29
CA THR A 38 30.28 -19.55 8.57
C THR A 38 29.83 -18.09 8.66
N ILE A 39 28.78 -17.77 7.88
CA ILE A 39 28.05 -16.50 7.90
C ILE A 39 26.86 -16.65 8.86
N ILE A 40 26.51 -15.57 9.55
CA ILE A 40 25.30 -15.40 10.36
C ILE A 40 24.62 -14.14 9.80
N LYS A 41 23.45 -14.29 9.19
CA LYS A 41 22.62 -13.15 8.77
C LYS A 41 21.93 -12.53 9.98
N ALA A 42 21.80 -11.21 10.00
CA ALA A 42 21.07 -10.47 11.03
C ALA A 42 20.18 -9.40 10.43
N GLY A 43 18.92 -9.38 10.85
CA GLY A 43 17.88 -8.50 10.30
C GLY A 43 16.50 -8.86 10.85
N ARG A 44 15.46 -8.21 10.33
CA ARG A 44 14.08 -8.40 10.81
C ARG A 44 13.40 -9.69 10.34
N GLU A 45 13.83 -10.25 9.22
CA GLU A 45 13.17 -11.42 8.63
C GLU A 45 13.46 -12.72 9.38
N LEU A 46 12.51 -13.66 9.30
CA LEU A 46 12.54 -14.96 9.99
C LEU A 46 13.54 -15.97 9.38
N ASP A 47 14.10 -15.68 8.20
CA ASP A 47 15.16 -16.47 7.56
C ASP A 47 16.59 -16.05 7.99
N ASN A 48 16.73 -14.93 8.72
CA ASN A 48 18.01 -14.55 9.32
C ASN A 48 18.35 -15.48 10.49
N ASP A 49 19.60 -15.91 10.58
CA ASP A 49 20.11 -16.65 11.75
C ASP A 49 19.87 -15.89 13.06
N LEU A 50 20.01 -14.55 13.02
CA LEU A 50 19.75 -13.65 14.14
C LEU A 50 18.62 -12.66 13.79
N VAL A 51 17.38 -13.07 14.08
CA VAL A 51 16.19 -12.23 13.97
C VAL A 51 16.22 -11.08 14.98
N LEU A 52 16.01 -9.85 14.52
CA LEU A 52 16.08 -8.60 15.30
C LEU A 52 14.68 -8.00 15.50
N THR A 53 14.33 -7.67 16.74
CA THR A 53 13.01 -7.07 17.08
C THR A 53 12.94 -5.55 16.91
N ASP A 54 14.06 -4.86 16.63
CA ASP A 54 14.05 -3.41 16.45
C ASP A 54 13.40 -3.03 15.11
N PRO A 55 12.31 -2.26 15.10
CA PRO A 55 11.57 -1.93 13.87
C PRO A 55 12.39 -1.08 12.88
N ARG A 56 13.49 -0.45 13.29
CA ARG A 56 14.40 0.32 12.42
C ARG A 56 15.57 -0.51 11.88
N SER A 57 15.77 -1.74 12.37
CA SER A 57 16.68 -2.67 11.71
C SER A 57 16.11 -3.08 10.35
N SER A 58 16.97 -3.48 9.41
CA SER A 58 16.57 -3.81 8.03
C SER A 58 16.25 -5.30 7.90
N ARG A 59 15.52 -5.69 6.85
CA ARG A 59 15.07 -7.08 6.60
C ARG A 59 16.21 -8.08 6.61
N HIS A 60 17.27 -7.78 5.86
CA HIS A 60 18.63 -8.21 6.15
C HIS A 60 19.45 -6.93 6.34
N HIS A 61 20.13 -6.78 7.47
CA HIS A 61 20.79 -5.52 7.85
C HIS A 61 22.32 -5.68 7.91
N ALA A 62 22.78 -6.80 8.45
CA ALA A 62 24.19 -7.11 8.58
C ALA A 62 24.45 -8.61 8.38
N GLU A 63 25.66 -8.94 7.98
CA GLU A 63 26.20 -10.29 8.12
C GLU A 63 27.40 -10.29 9.05
N PHE A 64 27.48 -11.31 9.90
CA PHE A 64 28.66 -11.61 10.70
C PHE A 64 29.34 -12.86 10.14
N ARG A 65 30.67 -12.86 10.02
CA ARG A 65 31.43 -14.07 9.66
C ARG A 65 32.61 -14.30 10.58
N ARG A 66 33.01 -15.57 10.68
CA ARG A 66 34.21 -15.99 11.40
C ARG A 66 35.40 -16.15 10.45
N THR A 67 36.51 -15.50 10.76
CA THR A 67 37.79 -15.68 10.07
C THR A 67 38.87 -15.97 11.11
N GLY A 68 39.28 -17.23 11.21
CA GLY A 68 40.06 -17.80 12.30
C GLY A 68 39.45 -17.52 13.68
N ASN A 69 40.18 -16.72 14.47
CA ASN A 69 39.83 -16.33 15.84
C ASN A 69 39.28 -14.89 15.94
N VAL A 70 38.77 -14.33 14.84
CA VAL A 70 38.20 -12.97 14.78
C VAL A 70 36.82 -13.03 14.13
N TRP A 71 35.90 -12.19 14.61
CA TRP A 71 34.64 -11.92 13.95
C TRP A 71 34.72 -10.64 13.12
N GLU A 72 34.16 -10.71 11.93
CA GLU A 72 33.95 -9.60 11.04
C GLU A 72 32.45 -9.37 10.86
N VAL A 73 32.05 -8.13 10.67
CA VAL A 73 30.68 -7.73 10.31
C VAL A 73 30.73 -6.88 9.06
N ARG A 74 29.81 -7.10 8.11
CA ARG A 74 29.50 -6.15 7.03
C ARG A 74 28.09 -5.62 7.19
N ASP A 75 27.89 -4.38 6.79
CA ASP A 75 26.57 -3.79 6.57
C ASP A 75 26.05 -4.21 5.18
N LEU A 76 24.79 -4.62 5.07
CA LEU A 76 24.18 -5.04 3.81
C LEU A 76 23.45 -3.87 3.12
N ASP A 77 24.17 -2.75 2.94
CA ASP A 77 23.64 -1.46 2.47
C ASP A 77 22.38 -1.02 3.23
N SER A 78 22.45 -1.04 4.56
CA SER A 78 21.26 -0.95 5.38
C SER A 78 20.82 0.50 5.61
N ALA A 79 19.51 0.75 5.51
CA ALA A 79 18.93 2.10 5.55
C ALA A 79 19.36 2.95 6.78
N ASN A 80 19.53 2.33 7.96
CA ASN A 80 20.08 3.01 9.13
C ASN A 80 21.61 2.84 9.26
N GLY A 81 22.18 1.73 8.76
CA GLY A 81 23.59 1.39 8.86
C GLY A 81 23.95 0.69 10.16
N THR A 82 24.79 -0.32 10.03
CA THR A 82 25.51 -0.96 11.12
C THR A 82 26.62 -0.04 11.63
N LEU A 83 26.82 0.02 12.95
CA LEU A 83 27.92 0.74 13.58
C LEU A 83 28.78 -0.18 14.44
N VAL A 84 30.10 0.04 14.49
CA VAL A 84 31.02 -0.65 15.41
C VAL A 84 31.66 0.38 16.35
N ASN A 85 31.36 0.26 17.64
CA ASN A 85 31.65 1.28 18.66
C ASN A 85 31.26 2.70 18.17
N ASP A 86 30.02 2.84 17.71
CA ASP A 86 29.41 4.10 17.24
C ASP A 86 30.05 4.73 15.97
N ASN A 87 30.94 4.00 15.27
CA ASN A 87 31.41 4.35 13.92
C ASN A 87 30.56 3.60 12.90
N LYS A 88 29.81 4.29 12.03
CA LYS A 88 29.06 3.66 10.91
C LYS A 88 30.03 2.97 9.94
N LEU A 89 29.64 1.80 9.47
CA LEU A 89 30.39 1.04 8.46
C LEU A 89 30.09 1.53 7.05
N GLU A 90 31.05 1.36 6.15
CA GLU A 90 30.80 1.40 4.70
C GLU A 90 30.03 0.12 4.28
N PRO A 91 29.00 0.21 3.42
CA PRO A 91 28.31 -0.94 2.87
C PRO A 91 29.25 -2.01 2.27
N ASP A 92 28.84 -3.27 2.39
CA ASP A 92 29.54 -4.49 1.97
C ASP A 92 30.98 -4.70 2.50
N THR A 93 31.48 -3.77 3.31
CA THR A 93 32.88 -3.73 3.74
C THR A 93 33.07 -4.46 5.07
N TRP A 94 33.57 -5.71 4.96
CA TRP A 94 33.88 -6.56 6.11
C TRP A 94 34.84 -5.90 7.12
N THR A 95 34.29 -5.53 8.27
CA THR A 95 34.97 -4.80 9.33
C THR A 95 35.18 -5.69 10.55
N LYS A 96 36.44 -5.79 11.03
CA LYS A 96 36.81 -6.59 12.19
C LYS A 96 36.34 -5.95 13.49
N PHE A 97 35.78 -6.76 14.40
CA PHE A 97 35.51 -6.35 15.78
C PHE A 97 36.03 -7.39 16.77
N THR A 98 36.33 -6.91 17.99
CA THR A 98 36.96 -7.69 19.06
C THR A 98 35.99 -7.93 20.22
N PRO A 99 36.25 -8.91 21.11
CA PRO A 99 35.34 -9.27 22.18
C PRO A 99 35.07 -8.08 23.10
N GLY A 100 33.79 -7.81 23.37
CA GLY A 100 33.38 -6.66 24.17
C GLY A 100 33.20 -5.33 23.42
N GLN A 101 33.58 -5.23 22.14
CA GLN A 101 33.09 -4.15 21.28
C GLN A 101 31.59 -4.30 21.04
N VAL A 102 30.91 -3.17 20.82
CA VAL A 102 29.48 -3.13 20.50
C VAL A 102 29.32 -2.97 19.00
N VAL A 103 28.58 -3.90 18.39
CA VAL A 103 27.98 -3.71 17.08
C VAL A 103 26.55 -3.22 17.32
N THR A 104 26.23 -2.04 16.82
CA THR A 104 24.92 -1.40 16.97
C THR A 104 24.18 -1.49 15.64
N ILE A 105 22.96 -2.03 15.68
CA ILE A 105 22.02 -2.12 14.55
C ILE A 105 20.74 -1.41 15.01
N ALA A 106 20.51 -0.21 14.47
CA ALA A 106 19.56 0.76 15.05
C ALA A 106 19.81 1.01 16.55
N GLU A 107 18.97 0.52 17.48
CA GLU A 107 19.27 0.50 18.93
C GLU A 107 19.58 -0.91 19.46
N THR A 108 19.42 -1.96 18.65
CA THR A 108 19.85 -3.30 19.03
C THR A 108 21.37 -3.36 19.18
N LYS A 109 21.86 -3.84 20.32
CA LYS A 109 23.28 -3.88 20.65
C LYS A 109 23.76 -5.32 20.77
N ILE A 110 24.64 -5.70 19.85
CA ILE A 110 25.25 -7.02 19.71
C ILE A 110 26.68 -6.93 20.25
N VAL A 111 27.03 -7.79 21.20
CA VAL A 111 28.35 -7.81 21.83
C VAL A 111 28.89 -9.23 21.87
N TRP A 112 29.97 -9.50 21.14
CA TRP A 112 30.68 -10.77 21.24
C TRP A 112 31.28 -10.96 22.64
N LYS A 113 30.89 -12.05 23.30
CA LYS A 113 31.46 -12.51 24.56
C LYS A 113 32.24 -13.80 24.30
N GLN A 114 33.57 -13.67 24.30
CA GLN A 114 34.45 -14.82 24.47
C GLN A 114 34.29 -15.39 25.88
N ASN A 115 34.27 -16.71 26.01
CA ASN A 115 34.45 -17.36 27.31
C ASN A 115 35.90 -17.85 27.48
N LEU A 116 36.74 -17.02 28.11
CA LEU A 116 38.11 -17.40 28.44
C LEU A 116 38.11 -18.52 29.48
N SER A 117 38.42 -19.74 29.05
CA SER A 117 38.63 -20.87 29.95
C SER A 117 39.80 -20.58 30.91
N ALA A 118 39.74 -21.16 32.12
CA ALA A 118 40.58 -20.76 33.25
C ALA A 118 42.04 -21.27 33.17
N GLN A 119 42.79 -20.84 32.16
CA GLN A 119 44.26 -21.01 32.07
C GLN A 119 45.04 -19.70 31.82
N SER A 120 44.36 -18.57 31.58
CA SER A 120 45.01 -17.27 31.31
C SER A 120 45.31 -16.45 32.58
N THR A 121 45.92 -17.06 33.62
CA THR A 121 46.26 -16.38 34.90
C THR A 121 47.74 -16.49 35.31
N VAL A 122 48.64 -16.44 34.34
CA VAL A 122 50.09 -16.20 34.54
C VAL A 122 50.56 -15.23 33.43
N ALA A 123 51.19 -14.08 33.67
CA ALA A 123 51.59 -13.46 34.93
C ALA A 123 51.34 -11.94 34.97
N MET A 124 50.79 -11.46 36.09
CA MET A 124 51.19 -10.17 36.67
C MET A 124 51.86 -10.44 38.01
N HIS A 125 53.17 -10.18 38.12
CA HIS A 125 53.84 -10.03 39.41
C HIS A 125 54.82 -8.85 39.38
N ARG A 126 54.91 -8.15 40.51
CA ARG A 126 55.56 -6.83 40.63
C ARG A 126 57.08 -6.93 40.57
N ALA A 127 57.72 -5.89 40.04
CA ALA A 127 59.13 -5.64 40.28
C ALA A 127 59.38 -5.19 41.74
N ARG A 128 60.40 -5.77 42.39
CA ARG A 128 61.36 -5.09 43.30
C ARG A 128 62.50 -6.02 43.72
N ASP A 129 63.72 -5.49 43.59
CA ASP A 129 65.04 -5.87 44.15
C ASP A 129 65.30 -7.26 44.78
N ARG A 130 66.32 -7.97 44.24
CA ARG A 130 67.64 -8.14 44.92
C ARG A 130 68.71 -8.92 44.12
N THR A 131 69.70 -8.18 43.61
CA THR A 131 71.16 -8.48 43.54
C THR A 131 71.74 -9.92 43.44
N VAL A 132 72.43 -10.23 42.31
CA VAL A 132 73.88 -10.62 42.17
C VAL A 132 74.39 -11.98 42.75
N PRO A 133 75.31 -12.78 42.10
CA PRO A 133 75.62 -13.02 40.65
C PRO A 133 76.02 -14.50 40.27
N SER A 134 76.50 -14.73 39.02
CA SER A 134 77.40 -15.86 38.55
C SER A 134 76.87 -17.32 38.55
N ALA A 135 77.39 -18.30 37.79
CA ALA A 135 78.11 -18.41 36.48
C ALA A 135 78.14 -19.93 36.09
N VAL A 136 78.05 -20.41 34.83
CA VAL A 136 79.13 -20.71 33.83
C VAL A 136 78.48 -21.56 32.67
N PRO A 137 78.93 -21.52 31.39
CA PRO A 137 78.36 -22.29 30.24
C PRO A 137 79.33 -23.39 29.67
N PRO A 138 79.19 -23.92 28.42
CA PRO A 138 78.10 -24.64 27.72
C PRO A 138 78.57 -26.10 27.31
N PRO A 139 77.95 -26.84 26.33
CA PRO A 139 78.33 -26.66 24.90
C PRO A 139 77.27 -26.98 23.79
N VAL A 140 77.31 -26.18 22.71
CA VAL A 140 77.44 -26.54 21.26
C VAL A 140 77.08 -27.96 20.78
N ALA A 141 76.41 -28.22 19.64
CA ALA A 141 75.57 -27.45 18.70
C ALA A 141 74.99 -28.35 17.57
N ALA A 142 74.01 -27.86 16.79
CA ALA A 142 73.75 -28.23 15.38
C ALA A 142 72.97 -27.10 14.66
N PRO A 143 73.21 -26.81 13.35
CA PRO A 143 72.59 -25.68 12.65
C PRO A 143 71.28 -26.03 11.92
N ALA A 144 70.41 -25.02 11.74
CA ALA A 144 69.21 -25.09 10.89
C ALA A 144 69.53 -24.73 9.42
N PRO A 145 68.75 -25.22 8.44
CA PRO A 145 68.92 -24.88 7.02
C PRO A 145 68.50 -23.44 6.70
N ALA A 146 69.05 -22.88 5.62
CA ALA A 146 68.79 -21.51 5.19
C ALA A 146 67.41 -21.32 4.53
N PRO A 147 66.76 -20.15 4.68
CA PRO A 147 65.51 -19.83 3.99
C PRO A 147 65.72 -19.58 2.48
N ALA A 148 64.70 -19.89 1.69
CA ALA A 148 64.66 -19.61 0.25
C ALA A 148 64.58 -18.08 -0.02
N PRO A 149 65.06 -17.60 -1.18
CA PRO A 149 65.07 -16.17 -1.49
C PRO A 149 63.66 -15.61 -1.64
N ALA A 150 63.43 -14.43 -1.06
CA ALA A 150 62.19 -13.69 -1.21
C ALA A 150 61.96 -13.25 -2.67
N LYS A 151 60.69 -13.26 -3.10
CA LYS A 151 60.28 -12.59 -4.34
C LYS A 151 60.48 -11.07 -4.17
N LYS A 152 60.88 -10.39 -5.24
CA LYS A 152 60.79 -8.92 -5.28
C LYS A 152 59.31 -8.53 -5.31
N GLU A 153 58.91 -7.64 -4.43
CA GLU A 153 57.72 -6.81 -4.62
C GLU A 153 58.09 -5.65 -5.55
N GLU A 154 57.17 -5.28 -6.44
CA GLU A 154 57.34 -4.10 -7.30
C GLU A 154 56.80 -2.86 -6.59
N GLU A 155 57.65 -1.85 -6.38
CA GLU A 155 57.24 -0.59 -5.77
C GLU A 155 56.26 0.15 -6.69
N LYS A 156 54.96 0.14 -6.33
CA LYS A 156 53.96 1.02 -6.94
C LYS A 156 54.40 2.49 -6.76
N PRO A 157 54.43 3.31 -7.82
CA PRO A 157 54.89 4.70 -7.71
C PRO A 157 53.92 5.52 -6.84
N ARG A 158 54.45 6.12 -5.76
CA ARG A 158 53.68 7.06 -4.93
C ARG A 158 53.38 8.32 -5.72
N MET A 159 52.11 8.50 -6.09
CA MET A 159 51.62 9.67 -6.82
C MET A 159 51.61 10.91 -5.92
N LEU A 160 52.74 11.62 -5.87
CA LEU A 160 52.86 12.91 -5.20
C LEU A 160 52.04 13.96 -5.95
N ILE A 161 50.89 14.34 -5.37
CA ILE A 161 50.08 15.47 -5.85
C ILE A 161 50.93 16.74 -5.75
N ALA A 162 51.31 17.29 -6.91
CA ALA A 162 52.15 18.48 -6.96
C ALA A 162 51.36 19.71 -6.44
N PRO A 163 51.99 20.62 -5.66
CA PRO A 163 51.27 21.72 -5.00
C PRO A 163 50.45 22.63 -5.93
N TRP A 164 50.82 22.72 -7.21
CA TRP A 164 50.09 23.51 -8.21
C TRP A 164 48.71 22.94 -8.53
N MET A 165 48.46 21.63 -8.36
CA MET A 165 47.12 21.05 -8.58
C MET A 165 46.13 21.46 -7.47
N ILE A 166 46.63 21.62 -6.24
CA ILE A 166 45.83 22.13 -5.11
C ILE A 166 45.45 23.59 -5.38
N ALA A 167 46.40 24.41 -5.84
CA ALA A 167 46.13 25.79 -6.24
C ALA A 167 45.11 25.88 -7.40
N LEU A 168 45.20 24.98 -8.39
CA LEU A 168 44.23 24.90 -9.50
C LEU A 168 42.81 24.59 -8.99
N GLY A 169 42.67 23.64 -8.08
CA GLY A 169 41.38 23.28 -7.46
C GLY A 169 40.75 24.44 -6.67
N VAL A 170 41.57 25.20 -5.93
CA VAL A 170 41.10 26.41 -5.22
C VAL A 170 40.62 27.50 -6.20
N ILE A 171 41.31 27.69 -7.33
CA ILE A 171 40.88 28.65 -8.37
C ILE A 171 39.54 28.22 -8.98
N VAL A 172 39.36 26.94 -9.31
CA VAL A 172 38.08 26.42 -9.83
C VAL A 172 36.95 26.59 -8.83
N LEU A 173 37.19 26.29 -7.54
CA LEU A 173 36.20 26.47 -6.48
C LEU A 173 35.78 27.96 -6.32
N LEU A 174 36.74 28.89 -6.38
CA LEU A 174 36.45 30.33 -6.33
C LEU A 174 35.65 30.82 -7.53
N LEU A 175 35.89 30.28 -8.73
CA LEU A 175 35.10 30.59 -9.93
C LEU A 175 33.67 30.06 -9.84
N ILE A 176 33.48 28.86 -9.29
CA ILE A 176 32.14 28.29 -9.04
C ILE A 176 31.37 29.16 -8.02
N LEU A 177 32.01 29.55 -6.91
CA LEU A 177 31.42 30.42 -5.90
C LEU A 177 31.09 31.82 -6.44
N ALA A 178 31.93 32.38 -7.31
CA ALA A 178 31.65 33.64 -8.00
C ALA A 178 30.46 33.53 -8.98
N GLY A 179 30.35 32.40 -9.70
CA GLY A 179 29.20 32.10 -10.56
C GLY A 179 27.89 31.98 -9.78
N LEU A 180 27.90 31.27 -8.65
CA LEU A 180 26.75 31.19 -7.74
C LEU A 180 26.39 32.55 -7.14
N ALA A 181 27.37 33.36 -6.72
CA ALA A 181 27.12 34.70 -6.23
C ALA A 181 26.50 35.62 -7.29
N TRP A 182 26.92 35.50 -8.56
CA TRP A 182 26.30 36.21 -9.67
C TRP A 182 24.85 35.75 -9.91
N LEU A 183 24.60 34.44 -9.95
CA LEU A 183 23.27 33.85 -10.13
C LEU A 183 22.29 34.30 -9.02
N LEU A 184 22.75 34.32 -7.77
CA LEU A 184 21.97 34.74 -6.60
C LEU A 184 21.80 36.27 -6.49
N SER A 185 22.54 37.06 -7.28
CA SER A 185 22.49 38.54 -7.23
C SER A 185 21.44 39.19 -8.13
N GLY A 186 20.81 38.43 -9.04
CA GLY A 186 19.59 38.82 -9.76
C GLY A 186 19.73 39.98 -10.76
N ALA A 187 19.53 39.70 -12.05
CA ALA A 187 19.52 40.73 -13.09
C ALA A 187 18.23 41.58 -13.08
N GLY A 188 18.15 42.55 -12.18
CA GLY A 188 17.13 43.60 -12.19
C GLY A 188 17.53 44.80 -13.07
N THR A 189 16.58 45.34 -13.84
CA THR A 189 16.79 46.53 -14.66
C THR A 189 16.72 47.83 -13.85
N PRO A 190 17.49 48.88 -14.20
CA PRO A 190 17.36 50.19 -13.58
C PRO A 190 16.23 51.01 -14.24
N ASP A 191 15.18 51.29 -13.47
CA ASP A 191 14.27 52.42 -13.69
C ASP A 191 14.38 53.38 -12.50
N ASP A 192 14.30 54.69 -12.76
CA ASP A 192 14.67 55.74 -11.80
C ASP A 192 13.60 56.02 -10.72
N VAL A 193 14.06 56.53 -9.56
CA VAL A 193 13.23 56.73 -8.36
C VAL A 193 12.81 58.18 -8.15
N ALA A 194 11.49 58.40 -8.06
CA ALA A 194 10.84 59.46 -7.28
C ALA A 194 9.41 58.97 -6.90
N ASP A 195 8.83 59.26 -5.73
CA ASP A 195 9.23 60.23 -4.71
C ASP A 195 8.75 59.88 -3.29
N GLN A 196 9.41 60.47 -2.28
CA GLN A 196 9.03 60.66 -0.86
C GLN A 196 8.68 59.47 0.11
N GLN A 197 9.27 59.61 1.30
CA GLN A 197 9.16 58.87 2.57
C GLN A 197 8.00 59.44 3.48
N PRO A 198 7.86 59.13 4.79
CA PRO A 198 7.64 57.81 5.45
C PRO A 198 6.65 57.82 6.67
N VAL A 199 6.40 56.63 7.26
CA VAL A 199 6.33 56.34 8.74
C VAL A 199 5.27 57.01 9.67
N ILE A 200 4.39 56.14 10.21
CA ILE A 200 3.87 56.01 11.62
C ILE A 200 3.29 57.24 12.38
N PHE A 201 2.05 57.12 12.90
CA PHE A 201 1.74 57.12 14.36
C PHE A 201 0.27 56.80 14.71
N GLU A 202 0.03 56.45 15.99
CA GLU A 202 -1.26 56.03 16.59
C GLU A 202 -2.08 57.18 17.21
N THR A 203 -3.38 56.91 17.43
CA THR A 203 -4.29 57.53 18.43
C THR A 203 -4.56 59.05 18.41
N SER A 204 -5.83 59.42 18.29
CA SER A 204 -6.58 60.20 19.31
C SER A 204 -8.08 60.27 18.97
N GLU A 205 -8.90 60.68 19.95
CA GLU A 205 -10.36 60.69 19.92
C GLU A 205 -10.96 62.06 19.50
N SER A 206 -12.29 62.10 19.36
CA SER A 206 -13.18 63.29 19.37
C SER A 206 -13.16 64.22 18.13
N ASP A 207 -14.22 64.96 17.79
CA ASP A 207 -15.54 65.12 18.46
C ASP A 207 -16.68 65.40 17.44
N ARG A 208 -17.90 65.50 17.98
CA ARG A 208 -19.19 66.05 17.47
C ARG A 208 -19.11 67.39 16.69
N ASP A 209 -20.15 67.92 16.02
CA ASP A 209 -21.50 67.48 15.55
C ASP A 209 -22.01 68.56 14.54
N GLU A 210 -23.21 68.38 13.96
CA GLU A 210 -24.03 69.37 13.21
C GLU A 210 -23.51 69.83 11.82
N GLY A 211 -24.33 70.21 10.84
CA GLY A 211 -25.81 70.24 10.73
C GLY A 211 -26.30 70.97 9.44
N SER A 212 -27.62 70.95 9.16
CA SER A 212 -28.35 71.51 7.97
C SER A 212 -28.06 70.83 6.60
N LEU A 213 -29.03 70.39 5.76
CA LEU A 213 -30.25 71.01 5.17
C LEU A 213 -29.88 72.05 4.08
N GLU A 214 -30.51 72.22 2.90
CA GLU A 214 -31.72 71.72 2.17
C GLU A 214 -31.48 72.05 0.65
N ASP A 215 -32.20 71.67 -0.44
CA ASP A 215 -33.31 70.78 -0.89
C ASP A 215 -33.20 70.80 -2.47
N GLN A 216 -33.35 69.77 -3.32
CA GLN A 216 -34.49 68.92 -3.76
C GLN A 216 -33.97 67.74 -4.63
N SER A 217 -34.68 66.67 -5.06
CA SER A 217 -36.06 66.12 -5.05
C SER A 217 -36.55 65.77 -6.48
N LEU A 218 -36.93 64.50 -6.71
CA LEU A 218 -37.82 63.90 -7.74
C LEU A 218 -37.45 62.40 -7.88
N ALA A 219 -38.01 61.50 -7.05
CA ALA A 219 -39.32 60.85 -7.20
C ALA A 219 -39.28 59.60 -8.13
N GLY A 220 -39.49 58.38 -7.62
CA GLY A 220 -39.69 58.02 -6.21
C GLY A 220 -39.97 56.52 -5.97
N GLY A 221 -40.13 56.15 -4.69
CA GLY A 221 -40.81 54.94 -4.24
C GLY A 221 -42.26 55.27 -3.81
N PRO A 222 -42.83 54.66 -2.74
CA PRO A 222 -42.27 53.63 -1.86
C PRO A 222 -43.19 52.40 -1.67
N THR A 223 -42.71 51.38 -0.96
CA THR A 223 -43.29 50.97 0.35
C THR A 223 -42.48 49.83 0.93
N ASP A 224 -41.83 50.06 2.07
CA ASP A 224 -41.43 48.96 2.95
C ASP A 224 -42.70 48.26 3.48
N THR A 225 -42.65 46.94 3.54
CA THR A 225 -43.43 46.20 4.53
C THR A 225 -42.44 45.28 5.25
N PRO A 226 -42.15 45.50 6.54
CA PRO A 226 -41.31 44.58 7.29
C PRO A 226 -42.08 43.28 7.51
N THR A 227 -41.91 42.31 6.62
CA THR A 227 -42.31 40.92 6.89
C THR A 227 -41.66 40.52 8.21
N PRO A 228 -42.43 40.09 9.22
CA PRO A 228 -41.83 39.76 10.50
C PRO A 228 -40.92 38.55 10.32
N SER A 229 -39.63 38.74 10.59
CA SER A 229 -38.75 37.67 11.01
C SER A 229 -39.21 37.18 12.39
N GLY A 230 -40.32 36.44 12.41
CA GLY A 230 -40.58 35.47 13.45
C GLY A 230 -39.36 34.55 13.58
N PRO A 231 -39.13 33.92 14.75
CA PRO A 231 -37.94 33.12 14.97
C PRO A 231 -37.84 32.08 13.86
N GLN A 232 -36.79 32.20 13.05
CA GLN A 232 -36.49 31.23 12.02
C GLN A 232 -36.13 29.95 12.78
N LEU A 233 -37.07 29.00 12.83
CA LEU A 233 -36.92 27.79 13.63
C LEU A 233 -35.62 27.12 13.20
N ALA A 234 -34.73 26.94 14.17
CA ALA A 234 -33.47 26.27 13.98
C ALA A 234 -33.76 24.78 13.82
N ILE A 235 -34.06 24.38 12.58
CA ILE A 235 -34.40 23.01 12.22
C ILE A 235 -33.09 22.28 11.90
N PRO A 236 -32.68 21.28 12.71
CA PRO A 236 -31.77 20.24 12.26
C PRO A 236 -32.52 19.34 11.27
N LEU A 237 -31.83 18.85 10.23
CA LEU A 237 -32.43 17.96 9.24
C LEU A 237 -31.40 16.90 8.84
N LEU A 238 -31.72 15.63 9.09
CA LEU A 238 -30.92 14.49 8.66
C LEU A 238 -31.43 13.99 7.31
N GLU A 239 -30.61 14.13 6.27
CA GLU A 239 -30.79 13.45 5.00
C GLU A 239 -30.01 12.13 5.02
N VAL A 240 -30.67 11.02 4.65
CA VAL A 240 -29.99 9.74 4.36
C VAL A 240 -29.85 9.61 2.85
N VAL A 241 -28.61 9.68 2.36
CA VAL A 241 -28.30 9.84 0.94
C VAL A 241 -28.27 8.50 0.19
N SER A 242 -27.99 7.40 0.89
CA SER A 242 -27.93 6.04 0.34
C SER A 242 -28.00 5.01 1.45
N THR A 243 -28.63 3.86 1.18
CA THR A 243 -28.52 2.66 2.03
C THR A 243 -28.41 1.38 1.22
N GLN A 244 -27.37 0.60 1.48
CA GLN A 244 -27.25 -0.79 1.04
C GLN A 244 -27.49 -1.72 2.23
N VAL A 245 -28.23 -2.81 2.03
CA VAL A 245 -28.48 -3.82 3.07
C VAL A 245 -27.88 -5.17 2.67
N SER A 246 -27.03 -5.72 3.53
CA SER A 246 -26.33 -6.99 3.30
C SER A 246 -26.50 -7.93 4.50
N PRO A 247 -27.31 -9.01 4.42
CA PRO A 247 -27.36 -10.05 5.45
C PRO A 247 -26.18 -11.03 5.33
N ILE A 248 -25.54 -11.40 6.44
CA ILE A 248 -24.37 -12.29 6.49
C ILE A 248 -24.55 -13.35 7.59
N ILE A 249 -24.28 -14.62 7.26
CA ILE A 249 -24.26 -15.75 8.21
C ILE A 249 -22.82 -16.24 8.33
N PHE A 250 -22.10 -15.79 9.36
CA PHE A 250 -20.70 -16.18 9.58
C PHE A 250 -20.58 -17.55 10.27
N GLY A 251 -19.57 -18.33 9.88
CA GLY A 251 -19.26 -19.62 10.54
C GLY A 251 -20.40 -20.64 10.47
N ALA A 252 -20.80 -21.04 9.25
CA ALA A 252 -21.98 -21.86 8.94
C ALA A 252 -21.95 -23.33 9.44
N SER A 253 -21.83 -23.52 10.75
CA SER A 253 -22.15 -24.77 11.45
C SER A 253 -23.62 -25.17 11.20
N PRO A 254 -23.99 -26.46 11.21
CA PRO A 254 -25.39 -26.88 11.16
C PRO A 254 -26.29 -26.18 12.21
N ASN A 255 -25.71 -25.73 13.33
CA ASN A 255 -26.43 -25.18 14.48
C ASN A 255 -26.50 -23.64 14.52
N THR A 256 -25.95 -22.91 13.55
CA THR A 256 -26.01 -21.44 13.52
C THR A 256 -27.46 -20.97 13.34
N THR A 257 -27.93 -20.10 14.23
CA THR A 257 -29.33 -19.64 14.33
C THR A 257 -29.51 -18.13 14.20
N GLU A 258 -28.40 -17.39 14.09
CA GLU A 258 -28.35 -15.93 14.02
C GLU A 258 -27.64 -15.47 12.74
N ALA A 259 -27.99 -14.27 12.28
CA ALA A 259 -27.39 -13.56 11.16
C ALA A 259 -27.11 -12.10 11.53
N TYR A 260 -26.15 -11.49 10.85
CA TYR A 260 -25.83 -10.07 10.99
C TYR A 260 -26.33 -9.32 9.76
N ILE A 261 -27.06 -8.23 9.95
CA ILE A 261 -27.51 -7.33 8.89
C ILE A 261 -26.65 -6.07 8.94
N PHE A 262 -25.93 -5.81 7.85
CA PHE A 262 -25.13 -4.62 7.63
C PHE A 262 -25.95 -3.59 6.88
N ILE A 263 -25.88 -2.34 7.32
CA ILE A 263 -26.52 -1.20 6.66
C ILE A 263 -25.51 -0.07 6.57
N ASP A 264 -25.02 0.20 5.36
CA ASP A 264 -24.14 1.34 5.09
C ASP A 264 -25.00 2.58 4.87
N VAL A 265 -24.79 3.61 5.68
CA VAL A 265 -25.59 4.84 5.72
C VAL A 265 -24.71 6.04 5.42
N ARG A 266 -25.10 6.88 4.45
CA ARG A 266 -24.54 8.23 4.33
C ARG A 266 -25.49 9.26 4.94
N ALA A 267 -25.11 9.79 6.09
CA ALA A 267 -25.81 10.87 6.78
C ALA A 267 -25.37 12.24 6.25
N ARG A 268 -26.28 13.21 6.20
CA ARG A 268 -25.99 14.62 5.85
C ARG A 268 -26.88 15.58 6.65
N ASN A 269 -26.32 16.68 7.12
CA ASN A 269 -27.08 17.75 7.78
C ASN A 269 -27.57 18.75 6.72
N GLY A 270 -28.83 18.62 6.30
CA GLY A 270 -29.51 19.59 5.42
C GLY A 270 -30.06 20.81 6.17
N GLY A 271 -29.92 20.86 7.49
CA GLY A 271 -30.42 21.90 8.38
C GLY A 271 -29.40 23.03 8.64
N ASN A 272 -29.85 24.04 9.37
CA ASN A 272 -29.08 25.29 9.60
C ASN A 272 -28.36 25.35 10.96
N ILE A 273 -28.45 24.29 11.78
CA ILE A 273 -27.70 24.15 13.05
C ILE A 273 -27.00 22.78 13.12
N PRO A 274 -25.86 22.66 13.81
CA PRO A 274 -25.28 21.37 14.12
C PRO A 274 -26.17 20.57 15.07
N PHE A 275 -26.11 19.24 14.98
CA PHE A 275 -26.68 18.32 15.96
C PHE A 275 -25.69 17.20 16.29
N GLU A 276 -25.82 16.59 17.47
CA GLU A 276 -25.02 15.43 17.85
C GLU A 276 -25.55 14.19 17.13
N PHE A 277 -24.63 13.40 16.56
CA PHE A 277 -24.93 12.24 15.75
C PHE A 277 -24.02 11.09 16.20
N SER A 278 -24.63 10.02 16.71
CA SER A 278 -23.97 8.84 17.26
C SER A 278 -24.56 7.57 16.65
N ILE A 279 -23.77 6.50 16.60
CA ILE A 279 -24.28 5.16 16.26
C ILE A 279 -25.38 4.70 17.23
N SER A 280 -25.38 5.21 18.47
CA SER A 280 -26.39 4.92 19.49
C SER A 280 -27.78 5.52 19.21
N ASN A 281 -27.90 6.45 18.25
CA ASN A 281 -29.19 7.00 17.80
C ASN A 281 -29.96 6.07 16.86
N PHE A 282 -29.33 4.99 16.36
CA PHE A 282 -29.95 4.06 15.42
C PHE A 282 -30.52 2.82 16.10
N SER A 283 -31.74 2.45 15.70
CA SER A 283 -32.34 1.15 15.97
C SER A 283 -33.02 0.61 14.72
N MET A 284 -33.21 -0.70 14.62
CA MET A 284 -33.95 -1.32 13.54
C MET A 284 -35.22 -1.95 14.08
N ARG A 285 -36.36 -1.69 13.42
CA ARG A 285 -37.69 -2.09 13.88
C ARG A 285 -38.37 -3.02 12.87
N THR A 286 -39.11 -4.02 13.35
CA THR A 286 -40.04 -4.78 12.50
C THR A 286 -41.40 -4.09 12.43
N ARG A 287 -42.14 -4.34 11.35
CA ARG A 287 -43.50 -3.82 11.18
C ARG A 287 -44.52 -4.26 12.24
N ASP A 288 -44.28 -5.39 12.91
CA ASP A 288 -45.07 -5.89 14.05
C ASP A 288 -44.58 -5.37 15.41
N GLY A 289 -43.52 -4.55 15.44
CA GLY A 289 -43.11 -3.76 16.60
C GLY A 289 -41.98 -4.32 17.46
N LEU A 290 -41.24 -5.33 16.98
CA LEU A 290 -39.96 -5.72 17.58
C LEU A 290 -38.90 -4.65 17.27
N THR A 291 -37.96 -4.44 18.18
CA THR A 291 -36.88 -3.45 18.01
C THR A 291 -35.54 -4.07 18.38
N PHE A 292 -34.55 -3.89 17.50
CA PHE A 292 -33.17 -4.32 17.65
C PHE A 292 -32.28 -3.08 17.80
N SER A 293 -31.47 -3.04 18.85
CA SER A 293 -30.41 -2.04 19.02
C SER A 293 -29.23 -2.34 18.08
N GLU A 294 -28.46 -1.32 17.72
CA GLU A 294 -27.18 -1.50 17.02
C GLU A 294 -26.25 -2.39 17.88
N ALA A 295 -25.72 -3.46 17.28
CA ALA A 295 -25.08 -4.55 17.98
C ALA A 295 -23.56 -4.34 18.18
N GLY A 296 -22.93 -3.45 17.40
CA GLY A 296 -21.49 -3.26 17.38
C GLY A 296 -20.87 -2.64 18.64
N SER A 297 -21.68 -2.20 19.61
CA SER A 297 -21.21 -1.91 20.98
C SER A 297 -20.94 -3.15 21.83
N SER A 298 -21.50 -4.30 21.44
CA SER A 298 -21.37 -5.61 22.12
C SER A 298 -20.47 -6.60 21.37
N ILE A 299 -20.22 -6.34 20.09
CA ILE A 299 -19.32 -7.10 19.21
C ILE A 299 -17.91 -6.50 19.31
N SER A 300 -16.86 -7.34 19.31
CA SER A 300 -15.49 -6.81 19.31
C SER A 300 -15.15 -6.12 17.99
N GLU A 301 -14.43 -5.01 18.04
CA GLU A 301 -14.06 -4.20 16.86
C GLU A 301 -13.37 -5.03 15.76
N ASN A 302 -12.48 -5.97 16.11
CA ASN A 302 -11.85 -6.89 15.15
C ASN A 302 -12.87 -7.76 14.39
N TYR A 303 -13.96 -8.18 15.06
CA TYR A 303 -15.01 -9.00 14.45
C TYR A 303 -15.95 -8.16 13.58
N LEU A 304 -16.17 -6.88 13.92
CA LEU A 304 -16.85 -5.92 13.02
C LEU A 304 -16.03 -5.69 11.74
N ARG A 305 -14.71 -5.53 11.88
CA ARG A 305 -13.77 -5.37 10.74
C ARG A 305 -13.72 -6.62 9.86
N GLN A 306 -13.69 -7.83 10.45
CA GLN A 306 -13.81 -9.12 9.74
C GLN A 306 -15.18 -9.35 9.06
N LEU A 307 -16.18 -8.49 9.32
CA LEU A 307 -17.49 -8.52 8.67
C LEU A 307 -17.73 -7.29 7.76
N GLY A 308 -16.70 -6.48 7.49
CA GLY A 308 -16.76 -5.36 6.55
C GLY A 308 -17.28 -4.03 7.11
N ALA A 309 -17.60 -3.93 8.40
CA ALA A 309 -18.00 -2.66 9.03
C ALA A 309 -16.77 -1.83 9.43
N ILE A 310 -16.16 -1.16 8.44
CA ILE A 310 -14.86 -0.47 8.58
C ILE A 310 -15.02 0.97 9.10
N ASP A 311 -15.92 1.75 8.50
CA ASP A 311 -16.21 3.13 8.89
C ASP A 311 -17.36 3.15 9.90
N ARG A 312 -17.05 3.32 11.18
CA ARG A 312 -18.06 3.40 12.26
C ARG A 312 -18.32 4.86 12.60
N PHE A 313 -19.58 5.22 12.85
CA PHE A 313 -19.91 6.56 13.33
C PHE A 313 -19.35 6.78 14.75
N GLU A 314 -18.31 7.59 14.87
CA GLU A 314 -17.90 8.21 16.14
C GLU A 314 -18.95 9.24 16.60
N ASP A 315 -18.94 9.61 17.88
CA ASP A 315 -19.83 10.65 18.43
C ASP A 315 -19.44 12.03 17.85
N LEU A 316 -20.18 12.49 16.85
CA LEU A 316 -19.82 13.64 16.01
C LEU A 316 -20.89 14.73 16.01
N ALA A 317 -20.47 15.99 16.08
CA ALA A 317 -21.34 17.14 15.86
C ALA A 317 -21.42 17.46 14.36
N LEU A 318 -22.49 17.02 13.67
CA LEU A 318 -22.61 17.17 12.22
C LEU A 318 -22.96 18.61 11.86
N THR A 319 -22.00 19.39 11.37
CA THR A 319 -22.21 20.80 11.00
C THR A 319 -23.12 20.95 9.76
N PRO A 320 -23.87 22.07 9.61
CA PRO A 320 -24.68 22.38 8.43
C PRO A 320 -23.96 22.13 7.10
N GLY A 321 -24.61 21.41 6.19
CA GLY A 321 -24.06 21.01 4.89
C GLY A 321 -23.06 19.84 4.92
N GLY A 322 -22.56 19.46 6.10
CA GLY A 322 -21.63 18.34 6.30
C GLY A 322 -22.30 16.97 6.09
N SER A 323 -21.51 15.98 5.68
CA SER A 323 -21.95 14.60 5.48
C SER A 323 -20.88 13.61 5.91
N VAL A 324 -21.30 12.47 6.48
CA VAL A 324 -20.43 11.40 6.99
C VAL A 324 -21.03 10.05 6.56
N PRO A 325 -20.24 9.14 5.95
CA PRO A 325 -20.62 7.73 5.75
C PRO A 325 -20.36 6.90 7.02
N GLY A 326 -21.08 5.78 7.19
CA GLY A 326 -20.75 4.79 8.21
C GLY A 326 -21.67 3.57 8.23
N SER A 327 -21.16 2.46 8.76
CA SER A 327 -21.77 1.13 8.74
C SER A 327 -22.43 0.76 10.08
N LEU A 328 -23.73 0.51 10.05
CA LEU A 328 -24.52 -0.02 11.16
C LEU A 328 -24.58 -1.55 11.10
N VAL A 329 -24.59 -2.22 12.26
CA VAL A 329 -24.65 -3.69 12.34
C VAL A 329 -25.75 -4.11 13.32
N PHE A 330 -26.64 -5.00 12.88
CA PHE A 330 -27.72 -5.55 13.71
C PHE A 330 -27.63 -7.08 13.73
N GLN A 331 -27.83 -7.70 14.90
CA GLN A 331 -27.79 -9.16 15.09
C GLN A 331 -29.22 -9.69 15.32
N LEU A 332 -29.67 -10.62 14.48
CA LEU A 332 -31.04 -11.12 14.43
C LEU A 332 -31.07 -12.66 14.34
N GLU A 333 -32.16 -13.29 14.81
CA GLU A 333 -32.42 -14.70 14.50
C GLU A 333 -32.67 -14.89 12.99
N ILE A 334 -32.25 -16.01 12.41
CA ILE A 334 -32.43 -16.33 10.99
C ILE A 334 -33.92 -16.51 10.68
N ASN A 335 -34.52 -15.54 10.00
CA ASN A 335 -35.95 -15.50 9.66
C ASN A 335 -36.22 -14.54 8.47
N THR A 336 -37.49 -14.40 8.08
CA THR A 336 -37.95 -13.29 7.22
C THR A 336 -38.57 -12.19 8.07
N TYR A 337 -38.16 -10.94 7.85
CA TYR A 337 -38.71 -9.75 8.53
C TYR A 337 -39.06 -8.65 7.52
N ASP A 338 -40.10 -7.84 7.82
CA ASP A 338 -40.37 -6.57 7.14
C ASP A 338 -39.82 -5.45 8.04
N LEU A 339 -38.72 -4.81 7.61
CA LEU A 339 -37.83 -4.01 8.47
C LEU A 339 -37.81 -2.52 8.11
N GLU A 340 -37.62 -1.70 9.13
CA GLU A 340 -37.45 -0.25 9.07
C GLU A 340 -36.20 0.14 9.88
N LEU A 341 -35.29 0.93 9.31
CA LEU A 341 -34.26 1.62 10.09
C LEU A 341 -34.88 2.87 10.72
N VAL A 342 -34.58 3.12 11.98
CA VAL A 342 -35.09 4.25 12.77
C VAL A 342 -33.91 5.03 13.35
N PHE A 343 -33.91 6.34 13.16
CA PHE A 343 -32.99 7.27 13.82
C PHE A 343 -33.75 8.17 14.79
N GLU A 344 -33.35 8.16 16.06
CA GLU A 344 -33.91 9.01 17.13
C GLU A 344 -32.79 9.79 17.83
N ALA A 345 -32.89 11.12 17.84
CA ALA A 345 -31.95 12.01 18.52
C ALA A 345 -32.69 13.15 19.24
N PRO A 346 -32.09 13.76 20.28
CA PRO A 346 -32.65 14.95 20.91
C PRO A 346 -32.91 16.06 19.89
N ASP A 347 -34.02 16.78 20.06
CA ASP A 347 -34.43 17.93 19.24
C ASP A 347 -34.60 17.65 17.73
N LEU A 348 -34.74 16.38 17.33
CA LEU A 348 -35.09 15.92 15.98
C LEU A 348 -36.40 15.10 15.97
N ASP A 349 -37.19 15.23 14.91
CA ASP A 349 -38.29 14.29 14.62
C ASP A 349 -37.70 12.93 14.20
N PRO A 350 -38.22 11.77 14.68
CA PRO A 350 -37.71 10.46 14.32
C PRO A 350 -37.76 10.18 12.81
N VAL A 351 -36.62 9.77 12.25
CA VAL A 351 -36.51 9.43 10.82
C VAL A 351 -36.71 7.93 10.64
N PHE A 352 -37.68 7.55 9.81
CA PHE A 352 -37.99 6.17 9.45
C PHE A 352 -37.61 5.89 8.00
N LEU A 353 -36.85 4.82 7.76
CA LEU A 353 -36.47 4.36 6.43
C LEU A 353 -36.89 2.89 6.25
N SER A 354 -37.82 2.64 5.33
CA SER A 354 -38.28 1.29 5.00
C SER A 354 -37.18 0.51 4.27
N LEU A 355 -36.63 -0.51 4.93
CA LEU A 355 -35.74 -1.51 4.32
C LEU A 355 -36.55 -2.62 3.62
N GLY A 356 -37.82 -2.78 3.99
CA GLY A 356 -38.74 -3.74 3.39
C GLY A 356 -38.49 -5.19 3.84
N THR A 357 -39.02 -6.15 3.06
CA THR A 357 -38.98 -7.57 3.41
C THR A 357 -37.63 -8.21 3.09
N ILE A 358 -36.83 -8.44 4.14
CA ILE A 358 -35.54 -9.13 4.08
C ILE A 358 -35.75 -10.60 4.50
N ASN A 359 -35.42 -11.53 3.61
CA ASN A 359 -35.51 -12.96 3.84
C ASN A 359 -34.11 -13.56 4.00
N MET A 360 -33.80 -14.08 5.20
CA MET A 360 -32.51 -14.71 5.50
C MET A 360 -32.52 -16.25 5.39
N ASP A 361 -33.45 -16.83 4.64
CA ASP A 361 -33.54 -18.29 4.42
C ASP A 361 -32.16 -18.88 4.06
N ARG A 362 -31.74 -19.84 4.89
CA ARG A 362 -30.42 -20.46 4.84
C ARG A 362 -30.10 -21.11 3.49
N GLU A 363 -31.06 -21.69 2.78
CA GLU A 363 -30.76 -22.29 1.48
C GLU A 363 -30.66 -21.22 0.37
N LEU A 364 -31.42 -20.13 0.45
CA LEU A 364 -31.24 -18.99 -0.46
C LEU A 364 -29.90 -18.28 -0.21
N MET A 365 -29.51 -18.09 1.05
CA MET A 365 -28.23 -17.49 1.46
C MET A 365 -27.00 -18.36 1.16
N LEU A 366 -27.19 -19.63 0.77
CA LEU A 366 -26.11 -20.56 0.38
C LEU A 366 -26.13 -20.91 -1.11
N ALA A 367 -27.27 -20.79 -1.79
CA ALA A 367 -27.42 -21.06 -3.23
C ALA A 367 -27.29 -19.81 -4.11
N ALA A 368 -27.52 -18.61 -3.55
CA ALA A 368 -27.16 -17.35 -4.17
C ALA A 368 -26.00 -16.71 -3.39
N GLY A 369 -24.99 -16.21 -4.10
CA GLY A 369 -24.04 -15.26 -3.51
C GLY A 369 -24.79 -14.05 -2.95
N THR A 370 -24.35 -13.55 -1.80
CA THR A 370 -25.08 -12.64 -0.89
C THR A 370 -26.09 -11.72 -1.58
N PRO A 371 -27.41 -11.89 -1.35
CA PRO A 371 -28.43 -11.13 -2.06
C PRO A 371 -28.45 -9.66 -1.57
N ALA A 372 -27.70 -8.81 -2.27
CA ALA A 372 -27.75 -7.36 -2.08
C ALA A 372 -29.10 -6.82 -2.58
N ALA A 373 -29.88 -6.26 -1.67
CA ALA A 373 -31.13 -5.58 -2.02
C ALA A 373 -30.83 -4.11 -2.35
N VAL A 374 -31.02 -3.73 -3.62
CA VAL A 374 -30.85 -2.36 -4.11
C VAL A 374 -32.18 -1.63 -4.05
N TYR A 375 -32.20 -0.44 -3.43
CA TYR A 375 -33.40 0.39 -3.25
C TYR A 375 -33.16 1.82 -3.80
N ASP A 376 -34.22 2.44 -4.33
CA ASP A 376 -34.20 3.80 -4.87
C ASP A 376 -34.06 4.88 -3.78
N GLU A 377 -33.60 6.08 -4.18
CA GLU A 377 -33.32 7.22 -3.29
C GLU A 377 -34.54 7.68 -2.47
N ALA A 378 -34.42 7.64 -1.14
CA ALA A 378 -35.46 8.06 -0.20
C ALA A 378 -35.26 9.51 0.29
N ILE A 379 -35.66 10.50 -0.51
CA ILE A 379 -35.63 11.92 -0.10
C ILE A 379 -36.72 12.20 0.94
N VAL A 380 -36.35 12.19 2.22
CA VAL A 380 -37.25 12.54 3.34
C VAL A 380 -37.42 14.05 3.44
N VAL A 381 -38.44 14.59 2.78
CA VAL A 381 -38.89 15.97 2.97
C VAL A 381 -39.91 16.01 4.12
N PRO A 382 -39.77 16.89 5.14
CA PRO A 382 -40.78 17.02 6.20
C PRO A 382 -42.12 17.49 5.62
N THR A 383 -43.21 16.79 5.97
CA THR A 383 -44.53 16.98 5.37
C THR A 383 -45.27 18.21 5.90
N THR A 384 -45.07 19.36 5.25
CA THR A 384 -46.03 20.48 5.36
C THR A 384 -47.30 20.15 4.57
N GLU A 385 -48.41 19.97 5.29
CA GLU A 385 -49.75 19.71 4.75
C GLU A 385 -50.21 20.85 3.81
N THR A 386 -50.65 20.52 2.59
CA THR A 386 -51.22 21.48 1.63
C THR A 386 -52.44 20.88 0.92
N GLU A 387 -53.51 21.67 0.82
CA GLU A 387 -54.81 21.25 0.27
C GLU A 387 -54.77 20.94 -1.25
N PRO A 388 -55.62 20.01 -1.74
CA PRO A 388 -55.71 19.71 -3.16
C PRO A 388 -56.49 20.78 -3.94
N THR A 389 -55.93 21.22 -5.07
CA THR A 389 -56.61 22.03 -6.10
C THR A 389 -56.31 21.47 -7.51
N PRO A 390 -57.13 21.74 -8.54
CA PRO A 390 -57.81 20.63 -9.22
C PRO A 390 -57.23 20.21 -10.58
N THR A 391 -57.60 19.00 -10.99
CA THR A 391 -57.26 18.36 -12.27
C THR A 391 -57.55 19.22 -13.50
N VAL A 392 -56.56 19.34 -14.38
CA VAL A 392 -56.70 19.87 -15.76
C VAL A 392 -56.47 18.73 -16.77
N ALA A 393 -57.23 18.71 -17.85
CA ALA A 393 -57.24 17.63 -18.84
C ALA A 393 -56.01 17.65 -19.79
N PRO A 394 -55.57 16.50 -20.32
CA PRO A 394 -54.36 16.41 -21.15
C PRO A 394 -54.51 17.05 -22.54
N THR A 395 -53.42 17.65 -23.01
CA THR A 395 -53.25 18.21 -24.37
C THR A 395 -52.30 17.28 -25.16
N PRO A 396 -52.53 17.02 -26.47
CA PRO A 396 -51.90 15.89 -27.17
C PRO A 396 -50.39 16.04 -27.44
N THR A 397 -49.70 14.90 -27.38
CA THR A 397 -48.24 14.74 -27.56
C THR A 397 -47.76 15.04 -28.99
N PRO A 398 -46.65 15.76 -29.19
CA PRO A 398 -46.01 15.89 -30.51
C PRO A 398 -45.27 14.61 -30.91
N THR A 399 -45.31 14.28 -32.21
CA THR A 399 -44.69 13.05 -32.75
C THR A 399 -43.17 13.06 -32.62
N ARG A 400 -42.61 12.09 -31.89
CA ARG A 400 -41.16 11.90 -31.75
C ARG A 400 -40.51 11.52 -33.10
N PRO A 401 -39.38 12.14 -33.49
CA PRO A 401 -38.57 11.67 -34.63
C PRO A 401 -38.11 10.21 -34.46
N ALA A 402 -37.70 9.58 -35.56
CA ALA A 402 -37.16 8.23 -35.53
C ALA A 402 -35.92 8.13 -34.63
N LEU A 403 -35.78 7.03 -33.88
CA LEU A 403 -34.57 6.79 -33.10
C LEU A 403 -33.38 6.60 -34.02
N ILE A 404 -32.29 7.28 -33.71
CA ILE A 404 -30.94 6.84 -34.07
C ILE A 404 -30.75 5.46 -33.41
N PRO A 405 -30.21 4.44 -34.10
CA PRO A 405 -29.93 3.16 -33.47
C PRO A 405 -28.97 3.35 -32.29
N ALA A 406 -29.22 2.65 -31.19
CA ALA A 406 -28.34 2.68 -30.02
C ALA A 406 -26.91 2.24 -30.42
N PRO A 407 -25.85 2.82 -29.82
CA PRO A 407 -24.49 2.34 -30.03
C PRO A 407 -24.39 0.86 -29.63
N ALA A 408 -23.57 0.10 -30.34
CA ALA A 408 -23.41 -1.32 -30.07
C ALA A 408 -22.88 -1.56 -28.65
N GLN A 409 -23.67 -2.22 -27.82
CA GLN A 409 -23.20 -2.78 -26.56
C GLN A 409 -22.35 -4.02 -26.85
N VAL A 410 -21.34 -4.29 -26.02
CA VAL A 410 -20.68 -5.60 -26.05
C VAL A 410 -21.70 -6.64 -25.61
N SER A 411 -22.08 -7.55 -26.51
CA SER A 411 -22.88 -8.71 -26.13
C SER A 411 -21.98 -9.65 -25.35
N ARG A 412 -22.22 -9.85 -24.05
CA ARG A 412 -21.44 -10.78 -23.20
C ARG A 412 -21.27 -12.16 -23.85
N SER A 413 -22.26 -12.60 -24.63
CA SER A 413 -22.28 -13.83 -25.44
C SER A 413 -21.21 -13.94 -26.55
N ALA A 414 -20.21 -13.07 -26.57
CA ALA A 414 -19.06 -13.09 -27.49
C ALA A 414 -17.72 -12.92 -26.77
N LEU A 415 -17.73 -12.72 -25.44
CA LEU A 415 -16.54 -12.77 -24.59
C LEU A 415 -16.39 -14.19 -24.03
N ALA A 416 -15.17 -14.60 -23.69
CA ALA A 416 -14.87 -15.94 -23.17
C ALA A 416 -13.65 -15.96 -22.25
N GLY A 417 -13.46 -17.06 -21.54
CA GLY A 417 -12.30 -17.31 -20.69
C GLY A 417 -12.46 -16.82 -19.24
N THR A 418 -11.34 -16.84 -18.51
CA THR A 418 -11.28 -16.59 -17.05
C THR A 418 -10.43 -15.37 -16.74
N ILE A 419 -10.91 -14.51 -15.83
CA ILE A 419 -10.14 -13.41 -15.24
C ILE A 419 -9.80 -13.78 -13.79
N ALA A 420 -8.51 -13.84 -13.47
CA ALA A 420 -8.02 -13.89 -12.10
C ALA A 420 -7.89 -12.47 -11.54
N TYR A 421 -8.39 -12.26 -10.32
CA TYR A 421 -8.31 -10.99 -9.61
C TYR A 421 -8.12 -11.20 -8.10
N ALA A 422 -7.52 -10.23 -7.43
CA ALA A 422 -7.44 -10.20 -5.97
C ALA A 422 -8.60 -9.39 -5.38
N SER A 423 -9.13 -9.80 -4.22
CA SER A 423 -10.14 -9.06 -3.46
C SER A 423 -9.84 -9.13 -1.96
N PHE A 424 -9.95 -7.99 -1.29
CA PHE A 424 -9.61 -7.78 0.12
C PHE A 424 -10.83 -7.97 1.02
N ASP A 425 -10.71 -8.83 2.04
CA ASP A 425 -11.80 -9.22 2.95
C ASP A 425 -11.88 -8.41 4.25
N GLY A 426 -10.97 -7.45 4.45
CA GLY A 426 -10.81 -6.68 5.69
C GLY A 426 -9.56 -7.05 6.50
N GLU A 427 -8.99 -8.23 6.26
CA GLU A 427 -7.76 -8.72 6.92
C GLU A 427 -6.66 -9.05 5.88
N THR A 428 -7.02 -9.64 4.74
CA THR A 428 -6.10 -10.06 3.69
C THR A 428 -6.71 -9.95 2.29
N TYR A 429 -5.86 -9.98 1.26
CA TYR A 429 -6.29 -10.32 -0.10
C TYR A 429 -6.47 -11.84 -0.28
N ASN A 430 -7.46 -12.19 -1.09
CA ASN A 430 -7.71 -13.54 -1.60
C ASN A 430 -7.90 -13.49 -3.12
N ILE A 431 -7.45 -14.50 -3.86
CA ILE A 431 -7.59 -14.58 -5.31
C ILE A 431 -8.87 -15.33 -5.68
N TYR A 432 -9.60 -14.77 -6.64
CA TYR A 432 -10.79 -15.33 -7.26
C TYR A 432 -10.60 -15.48 -8.78
N PHE A 433 -11.26 -16.47 -9.35
CA PHE A 433 -11.38 -16.69 -10.79
C PHE A 433 -12.82 -16.38 -11.22
N GLY A 434 -13.00 -15.29 -11.96
CA GLY A 434 -14.27 -14.90 -12.56
C GLY A 434 -14.40 -15.44 -13.98
N ASP A 435 -15.47 -16.19 -14.23
CA ASP A 435 -15.81 -16.70 -15.56
C ASP A 435 -16.57 -15.61 -16.34
N VAL A 436 -16.07 -15.28 -17.54
CA VAL A 436 -16.55 -14.11 -18.30
C VAL A 436 -17.88 -14.39 -19.02
N GLU A 437 -18.22 -15.65 -19.29
CA GLU A 437 -19.45 -16.03 -20.00
C GLU A 437 -20.67 -16.02 -19.06
N SER A 438 -20.55 -16.63 -17.88
CA SER A 438 -21.59 -16.69 -16.84
C SER A 438 -21.68 -15.41 -16.01
N GLY A 439 -20.53 -14.78 -15.70
CA GLY A 439 -20.43 -13.76 -14.67
C GLY A 439 -20.36 -14.31 -13.24
N GLU A 440 -20.12 -15.61 -13.05
CA GLU A 440 -19.86 -16.19 -11.74
C GLU A 440 -18.39 -16.01 -11.34
N SER A 441 -18.11 -16.00 -10.02
CA SER A 441 -16.75 -15.92 -9.49
C SER A 441 -16.52 -17.01 -8.44
N THR A 442 -15.39 -17.70 -8.58
CA THR A 442 -15.00 -18.83 -7.72
C THR A 442 -13.75 -18.47 -6.91
N PHE A 443 -13.71 -18.87 -5.64
CA PHE A 443 -12.52 -18.70 -4.80
C PHE A 443 -11.40 -19.63 -5.26
N PHE A 444 -10.19 -19.10 -5.44
CA PHE A 444 -9.00 -19.87 -5.82
C PHE A 444 -8.04 -20.08 -4.65
N ARG A 445 -7.57 -18.99 -4.00
CA ARG A 445 -6.57 -19.08 -2.92
C ARG A 445 -6.69 -17.93 -1.92
N SER A 446 -6.58 -18.25 -0.64
CA SER A 446 -6.52 -17.25 0.43
C SER A 446 -5.11 -16.69 0.62
N GLN A 447 -5.01 -15.51 1.25
CA GLN A 447 -3.74 -14.86 1.58
C GLN A 447 -2.82 -14.75 0.36
N ALA A 448 -3.39 -14.28 -0.76
CA ALA A 448 -2.71 -14.14 -2.04
C ALA A 448 -3.27 -12.96 -2.84
N SER A 449 -2.43 -12.30 -3.63
CA SER A 449 -2.82 -11.19 -4.52
C SER A 449 -1.91 -11.09 -5.75
N GLN A 450 -2.08 -10.04 -6.57
CA GLN A 450 -1.31 -9.79 -7.80
C GLN A 450 -1.24 -10.98 -8.78
N PRO A 451 -2.37 -11.65 -9.13
CA PRO A 451 -2.38 -12.81 -10.02
C PRO A 451 -1.91 -12.49 -11.45
N ALA A 452 -1.14 -13.40 -12.04
CA ALA A 452 -0.77 -13.40 -13.46
C ALA A 452 -0.76 -14.83 -14.03
N PHE A 453 -1.59 -15.10 -15.04
CA PHE A 453 -1.56 -16.36 -15.79
C PHE A 453 -0.33 -16.45 -16.70
N SER A 454 0.18 -17.67 -16.92
CA SER A 454 1.20 -17.92 -17.94
C SER A 454 0.62 -17.80 -19.36
N PRO A 455 1.44 -17.56 -20.41
CA PRO A 455 0.94 -17.31 -21.77
C PRO A 455 0.11 -18.45 -22.39
N ASP A 456 0.24 -19.66 -21.85
CA ASP A 456 -0.50 -20.87 -22.23
C ASP A 456 -1.70 -21.19 -21.32
N GLY A 457 -1.98 -20.36 -20.31
CA GLY A 457 -3.06 -20.57 -19.33
C GLY A 457 -2.85 -21.76 -18.38
N SER A 458 -1.69 -22.45 -18.42
CA SER A 458 -1.47 -23.69 -17.64
C SER A 458 -1.03 -23.45 -16.20
N ARG A 459 -0.50 -22.26 -15.90
CA ARG A 459 0.03 -21.84 -14.59
C ARG A 459 -0.48 -20.47 -14.20
N ILE A 460 -0.37 -20.20 -12.90
CA ILE A 460 -0.53 -18.87 -12.32
C ILE A 460 0.70 -18.52 -11.48
N ALA A 461 1.10 -17.26 -11.53
CA ALA A 461 2.01 -16.62 -10.59
C ALA A 461 1.21 -15.65 -9.71
N PHE A 462 1.58 -15.52 -8.44
CA PHE A 462 0.93 -14.60 -7.51
C PHE A 462 1.86 -14.22 -6.35
N HIS A 463 1.54 -13.12 -5.67
CA HIS A 463 2.16 -12.73 -4.43
C HIS A 463 1.42 -13.35 -3.24
N SER A 464 2.15 -13.93 -2.28
CA SER A 464 1.61 -14.69 -1.16
C SER A 464 1.87 -13.99 0.17
N TRP A 465 0.78 -13.71 0.89
CA TRP A 465 0.76 -13.02 2.17
C TRP A 465 0.90 -13.95 3.38
N ASP A 466 0.65 -15.25 3.17
CA ASP A 466 0.80 -16.35 4.14
C ASP A 466 2.20 -16.36 4.76
N ASP A 467 2.29 -16.18 6.08
CA ASP A 467 3.55 -16.16 6.85
C ASP A 467 4.39 -17.46 6.67
N SER A 468 3.76 -18.59 6.30
CA SER A 468 4.42 -19.87 6.06
C SER A 468 4.91 -20.06 4.62
N SER A 469 4.37 -19.29 3.66
CA SER A 469 4.75 -19.33 2.24
C SER A 469 4.86 -17.94 1.62
N ARG A 470 5.57 -17.03 2.29
CA ARG A 470 5.63 -15.60 1.93
C ARG A 470 6.50 -15.33 0.68
N GLY A 471 6.14 -14.30 -0.08
CA GLY A 471 6.82 -13.89 -1.31
C GLY A 471 6.08 -14.33 -2.59
N LEU A 472 6.77 -14.39 -3.73
CA LEU A 472 6.16 -14.80 -5.00
C LEU A 472 6.11 -16.33 -5.14
N MET A 473 4.97 -16.82 -5.61
CA MET A 473 4.74 -18.24 -5.90
C MET A 473 4.35 -18.47 -7.36
N THR A 474 4.62 -19.67 -7.87
CA THR A 474 4.04 -20.21 -9.11
C THR A 474 3.35 -21.54 -8.85
N MET A 475 2.29 -21.84 -9.60
CA MET A 475 1.47 -23.04 -9.43
C MET A 475 0.92 -23.55 -10.77
N ASP A 476 1.03 -24.86 -11.03
CA ASP A 476 0.39 -25.51 -12.19
C ASP A 476 -1.12 -25.70 -11.88
N LEU A 477 -2.01 -25.12 -12.69
CA LEU A 477 -3.47 -25.09 -12.43
C LEU A 477 -4.17 -26.45 -12.58
N SER A 478 -3.48 -27.43 -13.17
CA SER A 478 -3.93 -28.83 -13.24
C SER A 478 -3.57 -29.66 -12.00
N GLY A 479 -2.95 -29.05 -10.99
CA GLY A 479 -2.51 -29.71 -9.75
C GLY A 479 -2.67 -28.84 -8.50
N ALA A 480 -2.27 -29.38 -7.35
CA ALA A 480 -2.39 -28.73 -6.05
C ALA A 480 -1.05 -28.17 -5.50
N ASN A 481 0.03 -28.28 -6.28
CA ASN A 481 1.38 -27.94 -5.82
C ASN A 481 1.83 -26.60 -6.43
N GLY A 482 2.07 -25.61 -5.57
CA GLY A 482 2.83 -24.41 -5.91
C GLY A 482 4.23 -24.43 -5.30
N ILE A 483 5.14 -23.64 -5.87
CA ILE A 483 6.49 -23.40 -5.35
C ILE A 483 6.69 -21.91 -5.05
N ILE A 484 7.53 -21.58 -4.06
CA ILE A 484 7.97 -20.20 -3.80
C ILE A 484 9.17 -19.93 -4.71
N ILE A 485 9.02 -19.02 -5.68
CA ILE A 485 10.08 -18.68 -6.64
C ILE A 485 11.01 -17.57 -6.14
N ALA A 486 10.51 -16.67 -5.29
CA ALA A 486 11.28 -15.59 -4.66
C ALA A 486 10.73 -15.30 -3.25
N ASN A 487 11.62 -15.07 -2.27
CA ASN A 487 11.26 -15.08 -0.84
C ASN A 487 10.89 -13.71 -0.25
N PHE A 488 11.16 -12.61 -0.94
CA PHE A 488 11.07 -11.27 -0.37
C PHE A 488 9.63 -10.74 -0.52
N LEU A 489 9.06 -10.14 0.54
CA LEU A 489 7.72 -9.53 0.47
C LEU A 489 7.66 -8.34 -0.49
N GLU A 490 8.82 -7.74 -0.77
CA GLU A 490 8.97 -6.66 -1.73
C GLU A 490 8.97 -7.13 -3.19
N ASP A 491 9.07 -8.44 -3.46
CA ASP A 491 8.98 -9.00 -4.81
C ASP A 491 7.50 -9.15 -5.20
N GLN A 492 7.04 -8.35 -6.16
CA GLN A 492 5.63 -8.07 -6.42
C GLN A 492 5.34 -7.90 -7.92
N LEU A 493 4.06 -7.85 -8.28
CA LEU A 493 3.55 -7.60 -9.64
C LEU A 493 4.20 -8.49 -10.72
N PRO A 494 4.09 -9.84 -10.61
CA PRO A 494 4.71 -10.76 -11.55
C PRO A 494 4.12 -10.62 -12.96
N THR A 495 4.96 -10.65 -13.98
CA THR A 495 4.60 -10.91 -15.39
C THR A 495 5.45 -12.04 -15.93
N TRP A 496 4.87 -12.91 -16.76
CA TRP A 496 5.61 -14.01 -17.40
C TRP A 496 6.36 -13.52 -18.64
N THR A 497 7.51 -14.12 -18.95
CA THR A 497 8.13 -13.99 -20.29
C THR A 497 7.26 -14.62 -21.36
N ALA A 498 7.44 -14.23 -22.63
CA ALA A 498 6.61 -14.73 -23.73
C ALA A 498 6.66 -16.26 -23.92
N ASP A 499 7.75 -16.92 -23.50
CA ASP A 499 7.92 -18.37 -23.51
C ASP A 499 7.40 -19.10 -22.24
N GLY A 500 6.97 -18.33 -21.22
CA GLY A 500 6.51 -18.83 -19.93
C GLY A 500 7.57 -19.53 -19.07
N ASN A 501 8.87 -19.38 -19.35
CA ASN A 501 9.94 -20.01 -18.57
C ASN A 501 10.43 -19.11 -17.42
N GLU A 502 10.42 -17.80 -17.58
CA GLU A 502 10.84 -16.83 -16.57
C GLU A 502 9.68 -15.89 -16.18
N ILE A 503 9.87 -15.14 -15.10
CA ILE A 503 8.97 -14.10 -14.61
C ILE A 503 9.79 -12.84 -14.36
N VAL A 504 9.30 -11.70 -14.84
CA VAL A 504 9.78 -10.37 -14.45
C VAL A 504 8.86 -9.82 -13.37
N LEU A 505 9.45 -9.19 -12.35
CA LEU A 505 8.76 -8.69 -11.15
C LEU A 505 9.28 -7.30 -10.76
N LEU A 506 8.45 -6.52 -10.06
CA LEU A 506 8.88 -5.35 -9.30
C LEU A 506 9.54 -5.83 -8.00
N SER A 507 10.64 -5.20 -7.59
CA SER A 507 11.25 -5.44 -6.28
C SER A 507 11.75 -4.16 -5.60
N ARG A 508 11.47 -4.03 -4.30
CA ARG A 508 11.98 -2.94 -3.43
C ARG A 508 12.91 -3.45 -2.32
N ARG A 509 13.39 -4.70 -2.44
CA ARG A 509 14.21 -5.36 -1.41
C ARG A 509 15.59 -4.73 -1.21
N SER A 510 16.08 -3.96 -2.17
CA SER A 510 17.32 -3.18 -2.12
C SER A 510 17.43 -2.29 -0.87
N GLY A 511 18.68 -1.99 -0.47
CA GLY A 511 19.01 -1.19 0.71
C GLY A 511 18.45 0.24 0.67
N ASP A 512 18.54 0.84 -0.52
CA ASP A 512 17.97 2.14 -0.90
C ASP A 512 16.43 2.18 -1.00
N ARG A 513 15.73 1.02 -0.84
CA ARG A 513 14.28 0.84 -1.02
C ARG A 513 13.75 1.26 -2.41
N LYS A 514 14.62 1.38 -3.41
CA LYS A 514 14.26 1.77 -4.78
C LYS A 514 13.66 0.61 -5.56
N SER A 515 12.63 0.90 -6.37
CA SER A 515 11.95 -0.12 -7.16
C SER A 515 12.75 -0.51 -8.41
N ASN A 516 13.17 -1.78 -8.45
CA ASN A 516 13.91 -2.36 -9.57
C ASN A 516 13.09 -3.46 -10.22
N LEU A 517 13.24 -3.63 -11.54
CA LEU A 517 12.76 -4.81 -12.24
C LEU A 517 13.77 -5.96 -12.10
N ILE A 518 13.28 -7.17 -11.82
CA ILE A 518 14.10 -8.37 -11.59
C ILE A 518 13.52 -9.54 -12.38
N LYS A 519 14.36 -10.41 -12.92
CA LYS A 519 13.97 -11.64 -13.63
C LYS A 519 14.32 -12.90 -12.83
N VAL A 520 13.37 -13.82 -12.70
CA VAL A 520 13.49 -15.10 -11.94
C VAL A 520 12.95 -16.28 -12.74
N GLY A 521 13.48 -17.49 -12.48
CA GLY A 521 13.06 -18.70 -13.17
C GLY A 521 11.76 -19.28 -12.60
N SER A 522 10.70 -19.40 -13.41
CA SER A 522 9.34 -19.75 -12.96
C SER A 522 9.17 -21.17 -12.37
N ARG A 523 10.20 -22.02 -12.49
CA ARG A 523 10.24 -23.42 -12.04
C ARG A 523 11.40 -23.73 -11.07
N GLN A 524 12.05 -22.70 -10.52
CA GLN A 524 13.12 -22.87 -9.52
C GLN A 524 12.67 -22.32 -8.17
N GLU A 525 12.78 -23.13 -7.11
CA GLU A 525 12.49 -22.65 -5.75
C GLU A 525 13.53 -21.63 -5.29
N ARG A 526 13.05 -20.55 -4.66
CA ARG A 526 13.85 -19.58 -3.89
C ARG A 526 15.03 -18.96 -4.66
N THR A 527 14.83 -18.64 -5.94
CA THR A 527 15.83 -17.92 -6.74
C THR A 527 15.98 -16.46 -6.28
N GLU A 528 17.22 -15.99 -6.18
CA GLU A 528 17.50 -14.56 -6.03
C GLU A 528 17.16 -13.80 -7.33
N GLY A 529 17.43 -14.37 -8.50
CA GLY A 529 17.17 -13.75 -9.80
C GLY A 529 18.22 -12.72 -10.22
N VAL A 530 17.94 -12.03 -11.33
CA VAL A 530 18.83 -11.04 -11.94
C VAL A 530 18.14 -9.67 -11.94
N ILE A 531 18.76 -8.66 -11.34
CA ILE A 531 18.29 -7.27 -11.41
C ILE A 531 18.53 -6.76 -12.84
N LEU A 532 17.49 -6.18 -13.45
CA LEU A 532 17.54 -5.57 -14.78
C LEU A 532 17.82 -4.06 -14.70
N GLY A 533 17.11 -3.33 -13.83
CA GLY A 533 17.31 -1.89 -13.62
C GLY A 533 16.13 -1.18 -12.96
N GLU A 534 16.17 0.15 -12.87
CA GLU A 534 15.13 0.98 -12.24
C GLU A 534 13.80 0.96 -13.03
N GLY A 535 12.73 0.49 -12.40
CA GLY A 535 11.40 0.43 -13.02
C GLY A 535 10.33 -0.21 -12.13
N GLU A 536 9.07 -0.04 -12.51
CA GLU A 536 7.89 -0.57 -11.80
C GLU A 536 6.81 -1.13 -12.76
N TYR A 537 5.85 -1.88 -12.22
CA TYR A 537 4.68 -2.41 -12.95
C TYR A 537 4.97 -3.08 -14.31
N PRO A 538 5.82 -4.12 -14.36
CA PRO A 538 6.18 -4.76 -15.63
C PRO A 538 5.01 -5.55 -16.24
N THR A 539 4.84 -5.43 -17.55
CA THR A 539 4.01 -6.31 -18.39
C THR A 539 4.83 -6.76 -19.59
N ILE A 540 4.65 -8.01 -20.05
CA ILE A 540 5.32 -8.53 -21.24
C ILE A 540 4.28 -8.99 -22.26
N GLY A 541 4.48 -8.63 -23.54
CA GLY A 541 3.63 -9.05 -24.65
C GLY A 541 4.01 -10.43 -25.20
N GLN A 542 3.12 -11.05 -25.99
CA GLN A 542 3.38 -12.36 -26.63
C GLN A 542 4.55 -12.32 -27.63
N THR A 543 5.01 -11.12 -28.00
CA THR A 543 6.17 -10.82 -28.85
C THR A 543 7.51 -10.77 -28.09
N GLY A 544 7.51 -10.75 -26.75
CA GLY A 544 8.71 -10.54 -25.93
C GLY A 544 9.08 -9.07 -25.71
N GLU A 545 8.16 -8.15 -25.90
CA GLU A 545 8.33 -6.74 -25.53
C GLU A 545 7.93 -6.50 -24.07
N LEU A 546 8.79 -5.79 -23.32
CA LEU A 546 8.57 -5.40 -21.93
C LEU A 546 8.09 -3.94 -21.89
N VAL A 547 6.93 -3.70 -21.31
CA VAL A 547 6.44 -2.35 -20.98
C VAL A 547 6.39 -2.18 -19.46
N PHE A 548 6.83 -1.03 -18.97
CA PHE A 548 6.97 -0.75 -17.55
C PHE A 548 6.78 0.76 -17.25
N ARG A 549 6.56 1.09 -15.97
CA ARG A 549 6.62 2.46 -15.46
C ARG A 549 8.08 2.81 -15.14
N GLY A 550 8.65 3.73 -15.90
CA GLY A 550 9.99 4.25 -15.67
C GLY A 550 10.02 5.26 -14.52
N TRP A 551 11.21 5.40 -13.93
CA TRP A 551 11.55 6.46 -12.98
C TRP A 551 13.08 6.55 -12.84
N GLY A 552 13.60 7.64 -12.26
CA GLY A 552 15.05 7.76 -12.04
C GLY A 552 15.83 7.79 -13.36
N ILE A 553 16.72 6.82 -13.60
CA ILE A 553 17.51 6.74 -14.84
C ILE A 553 16.69 6.27 -16.06
N THR A 554 15.53 5.64 -15.86
CA THR A 554 14.62 5.26 -16.96
C THR A 554 13.58 6.33 -17.28
N GLU A 555 13.63 7.48 -16.57
CA GLU A 555 12.74 8.64 -16.64
C GLU A 555 11.25 8.34 -16.36
N PHE A 556 10.48 9.36 -16.00
CA PHE A 556 9.07 9.18 -15.62
C PHE A 556 8.14 8.84 -16.80
N GLY A 557 7.04 8.16 -16.49
CA GLY A 557 6.03 7.70 -17.46
C GLY A 557 6.25 6.27 -17.92
N LEU A 558 5.49 5.82 -18.91
CA LEU A 558 5.59 4.47 -19.45
C LEU A 558 6.71 4.36 -20.48
N ARG A 559 7.39 3.22 -20.45
CA ARG A 559 8.58 2.90 -21.24
C ARG A 559 8.43 1.50 -21.86
N SER A 560 8.82 1.34 -23.11
CA SER A 560 9.02 0.04 -23.77
C SER A 560 10.50 -0.33 -23.77
N ALA A 561 10.81 -1.63 -23.79
CA ALA A 561 12.16 -2.20 -23.83
C ALA A 561 12.11 -3.69 -24.24
N THR A 562 13.29 -4.32 -24.41
CA THR A 562 13.39 -5.79 -24.47
C THR A 562 13.16 -6.43 -23.08
N GLU A 563 12.91 -7.75 -23.01
CA GLU A 563 12.85 -8.50 -21.72
C GLU A 563 14.14 -8.44 -20.87
N ASN A 564 15.21 -7.80 -21.35
CA ASN A 564 16.47 -7.58 -20.63
C ASN A 564 16.67 -6.12 -20.20
N LEU A 565 15.68 -5.24 -20.45
CA LEU A 565 15.76 -3.78 -20.24
C LEU A 565 16.79 -3.08 -21.15
N GLU A 566 17.01 -3.63 -22.35
CA GLU A 566 17.78 -3.01 -23.43
C GLU A 566 16.84 -2.23 -24.37
N ASP A 567 17.38 -1.27 -25.13
CA ASP A 567 16.66 -0.45 -26.11
C ASP A 567 15.38 0.23 -25.55
N ILE A 568 15.55 0.97 -24.44
CA ILE A 568 14.47 1.64 -23.71
C ILE A 568 13.97 2.89 -24.46
N GLU A 569 12.68 2.94 -24.81
CA GLU A 569 12.04 4.06 -25.52
C GLU A 569 10.83 4.63 -24.73
N PRO A 570 10.49 5.93 -24.88
CA PRO A 570 9.37 6.56 -24.18
C PRO A 570 8.02 6.35 -24.85
N ILE A 571 7.04 5.82 -24.10
CA ILE A 571 5.63 5.77 -24.51
C ILE A 571 4.88 6.97 -23.93
N THR A 572 5.09 7.28 -22.64
CA THR A 572 4.48 8.44 -21.97
C THR A 572 5.48 9.13 -21.04
N ASN A 573 5.11 10.34 -20.57
CA ASN A 573 5.98 11.21 -19.77
C ASN A 573 5.34 11.67 -18.44
N ALA A 574 4.12 11.22 -18.11
CA ALA A 574 3.45 11.61 -16.87
C ALA A 574 3.79 10.62 -15.76
N ASP A 575 4.27 11.13 -14.61
CA ASP A 575 4.62 10.32 -13.44
C ASP A 575 3.42 9.60 -12.83
N THR A 576 2.19 10.10 -13.02
CA THR A 576 0.95 9.44 -12.60
C THR A 576 0.55 8.22 -13.44
N ASP A 577 1.22 7.93 -14.56
CA ASP A 577 0.91 6.77 -15.40
C ASP A 577 1.45 5.48 -14.77
N THR A 578 0.60 4.46 -14.66
CA THR A 578 0.95 3.20 -13.98
C THR A 578 0.09 2.01 -14.44
N ALA A 579 0.43 0.82 -13.95
CA ALA A 579 -0.23 -0.47 -14.26
C ALA A 579 -0.52 -0.68 -15.76
N PRO A 580 0.52 -0.66 -16.63
CA PRO A 580 0.34 -0.96 -18.04
C PRO A 580 -0.03 -2.44 -18.27
N ALA A 581 -0.85 -2.67 -19.30
CA ALA A 581 -1.08 -3.97 -19.93
C ALA A 581 -0.94 -3.82 -21.45
N LEU A 582 -0.05 -4.63 -22.04
CA LEU A 582 0.22 -4.63 -23.48
C LEU A 582 -0.79 -5.51 -24.23
N SER A 583 -1.22 -5.07 -25.41
CA SER A 583 -2.15 -5.81 -26.27
C SER A 583 -1.55 -7.13 -26.79
N PRO A 584 -2.36 -8.16 -27.09
CA PRO A 584 -1.85 -9.45 -27.56
C PRO A 584 -1.11 -9.39 -28.90
N ASP A 585 -1.40 -8.38 -29.72
CA ASP A 585 -0.72 -8.08 -30.99
C ASP A 585 0.62 -7.35 -30.81
N GLY A 586 0.87 -6.75 -29.63
CA GLY A 586 2.06 -5.94 -29.38
C GLY A 586 2.07 -4.61 -30.14
N GLU A 587 0.92 -3.97 -30.35
CA GLU A 587 0.83 -2.64 -30.97
C GLU A 587 0.45 -1.52 -29.97
N ARG A 588 -0.28 -1.83 -28.88
CA ARG A 588 -0.92 -0.81 -28.00
C ARG A 588 -0.88 -1.17 -26.52
N VAL A 589 -0.59 -0.18 -25.68
CA VAL A 589 -0.68 -0.29 -24.21
C VAL A 589 -1.96 0.35 -23.69
N VAL A 590 -2.60 -0.29 -22.71
CA VAL A 590 -3.62 0.33 -21.84
C VAL A 590 -3.06 0.47 -20.44
N PHE A 591 -3.43 1.53 -19.73
CA PHE A 591 -2.86 1.87 -18.42
C PHE A 591 -3.83 2.74 -17.61
N MET A 592 -3.56 2.92 -16.32
CA MET A 592 -4.31 3.84 -15.46
C MET A 592 -3.50 5.10 -15.14
N SER A 593 -4.16 6.25 -15.02
CA SER A 593 -3.50 7.52 -14.68
C SER A 593 -4.40 8.45 -13.88
N GLN A 594 -3.81 9.23 -12.96
CA GLN A 594 -4.46 10.32 -12.22
C GLN A 594 -4.18 11.72 -12.81
N ARG A 595 -3.70 11.81 -14.05
CA ARG A 595 -3.31 13.08 -14.71
C ARG A 595 -4.40 14.17 -14.74
N GLU A 596 -5.68 13.79 -14.63
CA GLU A 596 -6.82 14.72 -14.52
C GLU A 596 -7.50 14.73 -13.12
N GLY A 597 -6.82 14.21 -12.09
CA GLY A 597 -7.28 14.23 -10.69
C GLY A 597 -8.17 13.05 -10.26
N ASN A 598 -8.55 12.15 -11.18
CA ASN A 598 -9.18 10.87 -10.86
C ASN A 598 -8.49 9.73 -11.65
N TRP A 599 -8.51 8.51 -11.10
CA TRP A 599 -8.06 7.30 -11.79
C TRP A 599 -9.00 6.97 -12.96
N ASN A 600 -8.46 7.05 -14.18
CA ASN A 600 -9.16 6.67 -15.40
C ASN A 600 -8.26 5.75 -16.25
N ILE A 601 -8.87 4.95 -17.13
CA ILE A 601 -8.14 4.14 -18.11
C ILE A 601 -7.77 5.00 -19.32
N TYR A 602 -6.52 4.89 -19.74
CA TYR A 602 -5.98 5.47 -20.97
C TYR A 602 -5.41 4.36 -21.86
N ALA A 603 -5.24 4.68 -23.14
CA ALA A 603 -4.53 3.86 -24.12
C ALA A 603 -3.55 4.71 -24.92
N ALA A 604 -2.48 4.09 -25.43
CA ALA A 604 -1.56 4.69 -26.40
C ALA A 604 -0.99 3.59 -27.30
N ASP A 605 -0.53 3.98 -28.49
CA ASP A 605 0.33 3.14 -29.32
C ASP A 605 1.75 3.14 -28.73
N LEU A 606 2.54 2.09 -28.98
CA LEU A 606 3.87 1.92 -28.37
C LEU A 606 4.90 3.01 -28.75
N ASP A 607 4.69 3.74 -29.85
CA ASP A 607 5.51 4.90 -30.22
C ASP A 607 5.10 6.20 -29.48
N GLY A 608 4.21 6.08 -28.49
CA GLY A 608 3.64 7.19 -27.72
C GLY A 608 2.55 7.97 -28.47
N SER A 609 2.19 7.57 -29.70
CA SER A 609 1.11 8.20 -30.46
C SER A 609 -0.28 7.69 -30.07
N ASN A 610 -1.32 8.28 -30.66
CA ASN A 610 -2.73 7.93 -30.46
C ASN A 610 -3.22 7.88 -28.98
N LEU A 611 -2.52 8.56 -28.08
CA LEU A 611 -2.85 8.70 -26.67
C LEU A 611 -4.30 9.17 -26.46
N GLN A 612 -5.15 8.28 -25.93
CA GLN A 612 -6.58 8.47 -25.73
C GLN A 612 -7.01 8.11 -24.31
N GLN A 613 -7.94 8.89 -23.75
CA GLN A 613 -8.70 8.52 -22.55
C GLN A 613 -9.87 7.59 -22.91
N LEU A 614 -9.97 6.45 -22.23
CA LEU A 614 -11.01 5.45 -22.48
C LEU A 614 -12.19 5.54 -21.49
N THR A 615 -11.94 5.97 -20.25
CA THR A 615 -13.00 6.20 -19.25
C THR A 615 -12.94 7.63 -18.69
N GLN A 616 -14.11 8.16 -18.27
CA GLN A 616 -14.25 9.52 -17.75
C GLN A 616 -15.37 9.56 -16.69
N ASP A 617 -15.18 8.83 -15.60
CA ASP A 617 -16.17 8.71 -14.52
C ASP A 617 -15.73 9.48 -13.27
N SER A 618 -16.67 9.62 -12.34
CA SER A 618 -16.43 9.94 -10.93
C SER A 618 -15.93 8.73 -10.13
N ALA A 619 -16.25 7.51 -10.57
CA ALA A 619 -15.68 6.27 -10.06
C ALA A 619 -14.17 6.19 -10.36
N GLN A 620 -13.44 5.45 -9.53
CA GLN A 620 -12.05 5.12 -9.82
C GLN A 620 -12.00 3.92 -10.77
N ASP A 621 -11.47 4.11 -11.98
CA ASP A 621 -11.25 3.06 -12.97
C ASP A 621 -9.74 2.78 -13.12
N GLY A 622 -9.31 1.53 -12.96
CA GLY A 622 -7.89 1.16 -12.96
C GLY A 622 -7.63 -0.34 -13.14
N ILE A 623 -6.37 -0.75 -12.99
CA ILE A 623 -5.88 -2.13 -13.15
C ILE A 623 -6.43 -2.79 -14.44
N PRO A 624 -6.09 -2.30 -15.64
CA PRO A 624 -6.59 -2.88 -16.88
C PRO A 624 -5.87 -4.18 -17.26
N THR A 625 -6.56 -5.06 -17.98
CA THR A 625 -6.00 -6.19 -18.75
C THR A 625 -6.71 -6.31 -20.09
N TRP A 626 -5.99 -6.71 -21.13
CA TRP A 626 -6.59 -7.10 -22.40
C TRP A 626 -7.26 -8.48 -22.31
N SER A 627 -8.22 -8.73 -23.19
CA SER A 627 -8.66 -10.10 -23.51
C SER A 627 -7.59 -10.86 -24.31
N PRO A 628 -7.50 -12.20 -24.21
CA PRO A 628 -6.54 -13.02 -24.96
C PRO A 628 -6.70 -13.02 -26.49
N ASP A 629 -7.67 -12.29 -27.02
CA ASP A 629 -7.94 -12.12 -28.45
C ASP A 629 -7.88 -10.64 -28.90
N GLY A 630 -7.55 -9.71 -28.00
CA GLY A 630 -7.43 -8.27 -28.27
C GLY A 630 -8.75 -7.52 -28.48
N ASN A 631 -9.90 -8.20 -28.42
CA ASN A 631 -11.21 -7.61 -28.73
C ASN A 631 -11.88 -6.87 -27.56
N ALA A 632 -11.32 -6.94 -26.35
CA ALA A 632 -11.84 -6.26 -25.17
C ALA A 632 -10.73 -5.87 -24.18
N ILE A 633 -11.06 -4.91 -23.30
CA ILE A 633 -10.28 -4.51 -22.13
C ILE A 633 -11.15 -4.74 -20.90
N ALA A 634 -10.70 -5.56 -19.96
CA ALA A 634 -11.28 -5.64 -18.62
C ALA A 634 -10.51 -4.73 -17.67
N PHE A 635 -11.18 -4.20 -16.65
CA PHE A 635 -10.58 -3.30 -15.66
C PHE A 635 -11.36 -3.35 -14.33
N VAL A 636 -10.72 -2.90 -13.25
CA VAL A 636 -11.32 -2.78 -11.91
C VAL A 636 -11.97 -1.40 -11.78
N SER A 637 -13.19 -1.35 -11.24
CA SER A 637 -13.90 -0.09 -10.99
C SER A 637 -14.80 -0.17 -9.76
N ASN A 638 -14.96 0.95 -9.04
CA ASN A 638 -15.97 1.11 -7.99
C ASN A 638 -17.27 1.79 -8.48
N ARG A 639 -17.49 1.86 -9.81
CA ARG A 639 -18.73 2.35 -10.43
C ARG A 639 -19.93 1.54 -9.95
N GLY A 640 -20.85 2.20 -9.26
CA GLY A 640 -21.98 1.56 -8.56
C GLY A 640 -21.82 1.48 -7.04
N GLY A 641 -20.73 2.02 -6.47
CA GLY A 641 -20.48 2.06 -5.03
C GLY A 641 -19.74 0.85 -4.47
N ILE A 642 -19.66 -0.24 -5.24
CA ILE A 642 -18.96 -1.49 -4.90
C ILE A 642 -17.89 -1.79 -5.96
N TRP A 643 -16.80 -2.42 -5.55
CA TRP A 643 -15.75 -2.85 -6.47
C TRP A 643 -16.22 -4.01 -7.35
N ALA A 644 -15.96 -3.90 -8.65
CA ALA A 644 -16.37 -4.86 -9.66
C ALA A 644 -15.38 -4.90 -10.83
N ILE A 645 -15.38 -6.02 -11.56
CA ILE A 645 -14.70 -6.11 -12.85
C ILE A 645 -15.66 -5.62 -13.94
N TRP A 646 -15.20 -4.63 -14.71
CA TRP A 646 -15.89 -4.06 -15.86
C TRP A 646 -15.15 -4.40 -17.15
N VAL A 647 -15.84 -4.30 -18.29
CA VAL A 647 -15.30 -4.56 -19.63
C VAL A 647 -15.77 -3.51 -20.63
N MET A 648 -14.91 -3.20 -21.59
CA MET A 648 -15.18 -2.30 -22.73
C MET A 648 -14.47 -2.79 -24.00
N THR A 649 -14.85 -2.24 -25.15
CA THR A 649 -14.09 -2.41 -26.40
C THR A 649 -12.79 -1.60 -26.38
N PRO A 650 -11.80 -1.93 -27.24
CA PRO A 650 -10.50 -1.23 -27.32
C PRO A 650 -10.55 0.25 -27.70
N ASP A 651 -11.73 0.79 -28.02
CA ASP A 651 -12.00 2.18 -28.36
C ASP A 651 -12.90 2.90 -27.33
N GLY A 652 -12.98 2.34 -26.10
CA GLY A 652 -13.67 2.90 -24.93
C GLY A 652 -15.19 2.73 -24.92
N LYS A 653 -15.76 1.89 -25.80
CA LYS A 653 -17.21 1.77 -25.98
C LYS A 653 -17.76 0.48 -25.38
N GLY A 654 -19.10 0.36 -25.38
CA GLY A 654 -19.79 -0.85 -24.97
C GLY A 654 -19.59 -1.25 -23.50
N LEU A 655 -19.19 -0.30 -22.65
CA LEU A 655 -18.99 -0.44 -21.20
C LEU A 655 -20.09 -1.27 -20.54
N SER A 656 -19.68 -2.33 -19.85
CA SER A 656 -20.57 -3.15 -19.02
C SER A 656 -19.80 -3.75 -17.85
N GLN A 657 -20.47 -3.93 -16.72
CA GLN A 657 -19.96 -4.76 -15.63
C GLN A 657 -19.92 -6.22 -16.10
N LEU A 658 -18.90 -6.98 -15.72
CA LEU A 658 -18.89 -8.44 -15.82
C LEU A 658 -19.46 -9.06 -14.54
N PHE A 659 -18.78 -8.84 -13.41
CA PHE A 659 -19.15 -9.39 -12.11
C PHE A 659 -18.62 -8.53 -10.95
N THR A 660 -19.28 -8.63 -9.80
CA THR A 660 -18.92 -7.94 -8.55
C THR A 660 -17.77 -8.65 -7.85
N MET A 661 -16.89 -7.89 -7.19
CA MET A 661 -15.84 -8.46 -6.34
C MET A 661 -16.41 -8.78 -4.94
N PRO A 662 -16.11 -9.94 -4.32
CA PRO A 662 -16.70 -10.33 -3.03
C PRO A 662 -16.35 -9.40 -1.85
N GLY A 663 -15.23 -8.69 -1.95
CA GLY A 663 -14.81 -7.63 -1.04
C GLY A 663 -14.17 -6.47 -1.82
N SER A 664 -13.34 -5.68 -1.16
CA SER A 664 -12.73 -4.50 -1.77
C SER A 664 -11.67 -4.85 -2.83
N ALA A 665 -11.39 -3.96 -3.78
CA ALA A 665 -10.12 -3.99 -4.51
C ALA A 665 -9.00 -3.31 -3.71
N ASP A 666 -9.37 -2.31 -2.91
CA ASP A 666 -8.47 -1.49 -2.11
C ASP A 666 -8.33 -2.04 -0.70
N GLY A 667 -7.10 -2.33 -0.29
CA GLY A 667 -6.80 -3.15 0.87
C GLY A 667 -5.36 -3.02 1.35
N PHE A 668 -5.17 -3.17 2.65
CA PHE A 668 -3.88 -3.03 3.33
C PHE A 668 -3.53 -4.32 4.06
N VAL A 669 -2.64 -5.13 3.50
CA VAL A 669 -2.14 -6.32 4.20
C VAL A 669 -0.94 -5.94 5.05
N GLY A 670 -1.18 -5.79 6.36
CA GLY A 670 -0.16 -5.38 7.31
C GLY A 670 0.92 -6.45 7.49
N SER A 671 2.18 -6.04 7.31
CA SER A 671 3.33 -6.75 7.88
C SER A 671 3.83 -6.02 9.13
N SER A 672 4.77 -6.60 9.88
CA SER A 672 5.37 -5.90 11.03
C SER A 672 6.14 -4.62 10.65
N SER A 673 6.45 -4.40 9.37
CA SER A 673 6.94 -3.12 8.82
C SER A 673 5.87 -2.43 7.99
N SER A 674 5.54 -1.18 8.36
CA SER A 674 4.56 -0.32 7.69
C SER A 674 5.05 0.28 6.37
N THR A 675 6.21 -0.14 5.86
CA THR A 675 6.83 0.35 4.61
C THR A 675 6.68 -0.60 3.43
N ASP A 676 6.33 -1.86 3.70
CA ASP A 676 6.41 -2.97 2.74
C ASP A 676 5.06 -3.71 2.59
N ALA A 677 3.96 -3.05 2.98
CA ALA A 677 2.59 -3.50 2.77
C ALA A 677 2.06 -3.05 1.38
N THR A 678 0.91 -3.57 0.94
CA THR A 678 0.23 -3.08 -0.26
C THR A 678 -0.07 -1.58 -0.16
N ARG A 679 0.27 -0.80 -1.18
CA ARG A 679 -0.17 0.61 -1.29
C ARG A 679 -1.58 0.72 -1.88
N GLY A 680 -2.49 -0.10 -1.35
CA GLY A 680 -3.85 -0.23 -1.84
C GLY A 680 -3.96 -0.86 -3.23
N TRP A 681 -5.14 -0.73 -3.84
CA TRP A 681 -5.47 -1.31 -5.15
C TRP A 681 -4.54 -0.83 -6.28
N ALA A 682 -3.92 0.35 -6.14
CA ALA A 682 -2.96 0.87 -7.10
C ALA A 682 -1.69 0.01 -7.23
N GLU A 683 -1.46 -0.97 -6.34
CA GLU A 683 -0.41 -1.99 -6.45
C GLU A 683 -0.95 -3.43 -6.65
N GLU A 684 -2.18 -3.58 -7.15
CA GLU A 684 -2.77 -4.88 -7.50
C GLU A 684 -2.80 -5.16 -9.01
N ARG A 685 -3.16 -6.41 -9.37
CA ARG A 685 -3.25 -6.88 -10.77
C ARG A 685 -4.48 -7.75 -10.99
N ILE A 686 -5.05 -7.67 -12.19
CA ILE A 686 -5.94 -8.70 -12.76
C ILE A 686 -5.31 -9.29 -14.02
N SER A 687 -5.67 -10.52 -14.38
CA SER A 687 -5.08 -11.24 -15.52
C SER A 687 -6.13 -12.11 -16.20
N TRP A 688 -6.20 -12.09 -17.53
CA TRP A 688 -7.22 -12.78 -18.33
C TRP A 688 -6.58 -13.90 -19.18
N THR A 689 -7.07 -15.13 -19.04
CA THR A 689 -6.74 -16.30 -19.89
C THR A 689 -7.96 -16.79 -20.66
N ARG A 690 -7.74 -17.57 -21.73
CA ARG A 690 -8.80 -18.43 -22.28
C ARG A 690 -9.02 -19.65 -21.39
#